data_AF-A0A1M4WBL7-F1
#
_entry.id   AF-A0A1M4WBL7-F1
#
_cell.length_a   1.000
_cell.length_b   1.000
_cell.length_c   1.000
_cell.angle_alpha   90.00
_cell.angle_beta   90.00
_cell.angle_gamma   90.00
#
_symmetry.space_group_name_H-M   'P 1'
#
loop_
_entity.id
_entity.type
_entity.pdbx_description
1 polymer ?
#
loop_
_entity_poly.entity_id
_entity_poly.type
_entity_poly.pdbx_seq_one_letter_code
_entity_poly.pdbx_strand_id
1 'polypeptide(L)'
;MDKYISKHIDRLMLDPNNYRFIDNKDYVHVSDDQISEKRIQDRSLSFLIGKNEDNISDLVTSFKSNGILKLDPIQVKELPDNNYLVIEGNRRTAALKYLYEQYKKSNDVGKLTESDFKSVELVLISEESPIQHLITMGLHHISGKKKWSPVNQAQLIQDLKIKHKLTEEEICNSLAINKHNLRRSLRILSLIEGYKRSDYGDQFQTNMFSVFEEVIKNVKMKAWLEWNDTEMRPTNLENEEKLFSWISKDESIEEDELGNEQQITLEPIITKSHEIRELSKFINEPKAVEQMEEARSIAFGFVFSDAVGESRLRNALETIQKEVNSAFQFSEFMNQSDYTIISKLRNKLDKLLPTNSNIELTESPASIYFNSVESHFNSVNIIQYRKLHNIQISNLSRVNIFAGGNNTGKTSLLEIFFLFTRLNSFKSVIDLERFRGRFYQDFPTKWFNKIFVDSINIQAEFNDIMCSVNIIKKETNEDIDKSHYLTSIVTDANVNGDNFSSTIHLFDNKDPEFYYEKSQFLCQATFSSPYRYDGQLLKRAHAKAVQEKYFDEIMLFINENLDKNIEKIEMISIDNESRFMVSSTNNDVAIDITKYGEGLQRVFEIALLMGYSRNGVICIDELDSAIHKNLLVKFTEFIQKLAQKFNVQVFLSTHSKECIDAFVENGYPDNELMAYAITEEDGKLVAKFLEGNKLKHLVESINIDIR
;
A
#
# COMPACT_ATOMS: atom_id res chain seq x y z
N MET A 1 -63.36 -25.14 -19.57
CA MET A 1 -63.43 -24.44 -20.88
C MET A 1 -63.74 -23.00 -20.57
N ASP A 2 -62.78 -22.11 -20.78
CA ASP A 2 -62.98 -20.70 -20.44
C ASP A 2 -63.90 -20.05 -21.47
N LYS A 3 -64.91 -19.32 -20.98
CA LYS A 3 -65.93 -18.72 -21.84
C LYS A 3 -65.58 -17.26 -22.08
N TYR A 4 -65.34 -16.89 -23.34
CA TYR A 4 -65.20 -15.50 -23.72
C TYR A 4 -66.57 -14.80 -23.60
N ILE A 5 -66.61 -13.71 -22.85
CA ILE A 5 -67.79 -12.86 -22.66
C ILE A 5 -67.44 -11.41 -22.96
N SER A 6 -68.44 -10.59 -23.26
CA SER A 6 -68.26 -9.13 -23.35
C SER A 6 -69.22 -8.43 -22.39
N LYS A 7 -68.69 -7.47 -21.63
CA LYS A 7 -69.45 -6.71 -20.63
C LYS A 7 -69.00 -5.25 -20.62
N HIS A 8 -69.87 -4.40 -20.07
CA HIS A 8 -69.56 -3.00 -19.81
C HIS A 8 -68.47 -2.86 -18.74
N ILE A 9 -67.56 -1.89 -18.90
CA ILE A 9 -66.46 -1.64 -17.95
C ILE A 9 -66.93 -1.40 -16.50
N ASP A 10 -68.12 -0.84 -16.32
CA ASP A 10 -68.74 -0.61 -15.00
C ASP A 10 -69.19 -1.90 -14.31
N ARG A 11 -69.35 -3.01 -15.04
CA ARG A 11 -69.65 -4.34 -14.46
C ARG A 11 -68.42 -5.04 -13.92
N LEU A 12 -67.22 -4.51 -14.17
CA LEU A 12 -65.97 -5.07 -13.69
C LEU A 12 -65.61 -4.46 -12.33
N MET A 13 -65.51 -5.30 -11.30
CA MET A 13 -65.07 -4.94 -9.97
C MET A 13 -63.58 -5.23 -9.83
N LEU A 14 -62.80 -4.22 -9.44
CA LEU A 14 -61.39 -4.38 -9.11
C LEU A 14 -61.27 -5.23 -7.85
N ASP A 15 -60.27 -6.11 -7.82
CA ASP A 15 -59.98 -6.96 -6.67
C ASP A 15 -59.41 -6.12 -5.52
N PRO A 16 -60.13 -5.96 -4.39
CA PRO A 16 -59.68 -5.17 -3.25
C PRO A 16 -58.65 -5.90 -2.38
N ASN A 17 -58.41 -7.19 -2.61
CA ASN A 17 -57.42 -8.00 -1.90
C ASN A 17 -56.18 -8.27 -2.77
N ASN A 18 -55.98 -7.46 -3.81
CA ASN A 18 -54.92 -7.68 -4.77
C ASN A 18 -53.53 -7.51 -4.15
N TYR A 19 -52.67 -8.52 -4.32
CA TYR A 19 -51.28 -8.50 -3.87
C TYR A 19 -50.47 -7.29 -4.33
N ARG A 20 -50.89 -6.55 -5.36
CA ARG A 20 -50.18 -5.35 -5.81
C ARG A 20 -50.10 -4.23 -4.76
N PHE A 21 -51.01 -4.20 -3.78
CA PHE A 21 -51.08 -3.12 -2.79
C PHE A 21 -51.36 -3.61 -1.36
N ILE A 22 -51.11 -4.88 -1.05
CA ILE A 22 -51.24 -5.42 0.32
C ILE A 22 -50.26 -4.73 1.28
N ASP A 23 -49.14 -4.25 0.77
CA ASP A 23 -48.15 -3.45 1.50
C ASP A 23 -48.55 -1.97 1.70
N ASN A 24 -49.71 -1.53 1.19
CA ASN A 24 -50.20 -0.19 1.43
C ASN A 24 -50.70 -0.04 2.87
N LYS A 25 -50.31 1.03 3.56
CA LYS A 25 -50.72 1.32 4.95
C LYS A 25 -52.25 1.39 5.15
N ASP A 26 -52.99 1.79 4.13
CA ASP A 26 -54.46 1.94 4.18
C ASP A 26 -55.19 0.67 3.69
N TYR A 27 -54.45 -0.41 3.44
CA TYR A 27 -55.00 -1.70 3.06
C TYR A 27 -55.70 -2.38 4.23
N VAL A 28 -56.91 -2.88 3.96
CA VAL A 28 -57.68 -3.72 4.87
C VAL A 28 -58.33 -4.80 4.04
N HIS A 29 -58.22 -6.05 4.48
CA HIS A 29 -58.84 -7.20 3.82
C HIS A 29 -60.35 -7.02 3.73
N VAL A 30 -60.92 -7.32 2.57
CA VAL A 30 -62.35 -7.16 2.27
C VAL A 30 -62.99 -8.52 2.02
N SER A 31 -64.16 -8.79 2.59
CA SER A 31 -64.91 -10.03 2.31
C SER A 31 -65.66 -9.95 0.98
N ASP A 32 -65.96 -11.12 0.39
CA ASP A 32 -66.55 -11.24 -0.95
C ASP A 32 -67.88 -10.47 -1.13
N ASP A 33 -68.66 -10.34 -0.06
CA ASP A 33 -69.95 -9.63 -0.02
C ASP A 33 -69.82 -8.10 -0.11
N GLN A 34 -68.65 -7.56 0.26
CA GLN A 34 -68.39 -6.11 0.27
C GLN A 34 -67.64 -5.62 -0.97
N ILE A 35 -67.20 -6.53 -1.86
CA ILE A 35 -66.37 -6.20 -3.02
C ILE A 35 -67.03 -5.16 -3.93
N SER A 36 -68.34 -5.28 -4.16
CA SER A 36 -69.10 -4.39 -5.05
C SER A 36 -69.46 -3.04 -4.43
N GLU A 37 -69.12 -2.79 -3.16
CA GLU A 37 -69.37 -1.51 -2.52
C GLU A 37 -68.56 -0.38 -3.19
N LYS A 38 -69.24 0.72 -3.53
CA LYS A 38 -68.61 1.85 -4.23
C LYS A 38 -67.38 2.40 -3.50
N ARG A 39 -67.43 2.53 -2.17
CA ARG A 39 -66.31 3.02 -1.36
C ARG A 39 -65.08 2.11 -1.48
N ILE A 40 -65.28 0.79 -1.51
CA ILE A 40 -64.20 -0.18 -1.67
C ILE A 40 -63.61 -0.09 -3.08
N GLN A 41 -64.46 -0.02 -4.10
CA GLN A 41 -64.01 0.12 -5.50
C GLN A 41 -63.24 1.42 -5.74
N ASP A 42 -63.69 2.55 -5.18
CA ASP A 42 -63.00 3.84 -5.27
C ASP A 42 -61.61 3.77 -4.60
N ARG A 43 -61.51 3.11 -3.44
CA ARG A 43 -60.23 2.86 -2.75
C ARG A 43 -59.29 1.99 -3.59
N SER A 44 -59.77 0.84 -4.07
CA SER A 44 -58.99 -0.08 -4.90
C SER A 44 -58.51 0.58 -6.20
N LEU A 45 -59.37 1.40 -6.81
CA LEU A 45 -59.02 2.19 -7.99
C LEU A 45 -57.93 3.21 -7.66
N SER A 46 -58.05 3.94 -6.54
CA SER A 46 -57.02 4.89 -6.11
C SER A 46 -55.66 4.23 -5.88
N PHE A 47 -55.62 3.03 -5.29
CA PHE A 47 -54.37 2.28 -5.11
C PHE A 47 -53.76 1.86 -6.44
N LEU A 48 -54.58 1.39 -7.37
CA LEU A 48 -54.12 0.94 -8.69
C LEU A 48 -53.68 2.07 -9.61
N ILE A 49 -54.30 3.26 -9.52
CA ILE A 49 -53.91 4.45 -10.29
C ILE A 49 -52.63 5.09 -9.70
N GLY A 50 -52.52 5.15 -8.38
CA GLY A 50 -51.43 5.85 -7.69
C GLY A 50 -51.59 7.38 -7.75
N LYS A 51 -50.63 8.11 -7.17
CA LYS A 51 -50.58 9.57 -7.29
C LYS A 51 -50.22 9.94 -8.73
N ASN A 52 -50.87 10.95 -9.29
CA ASN A 52 -50.63 11.44 -10.66
C ASN A 52 -50.64 10.34 -11.75
N GLU A 53 -51.39 9.25 -11.54
CA GLU A 53 -51.51 8.13 -12.49
C GLU A 53 -50.22 7.34 -12.74
N ASP A 54 -49.20 7.50 -11.90
CA ASP A 54 -47.88 6.88 -12.07
C ASP A 54 -47.95 5.36 -12.24
N ASN A 55 -48.90 4.70 -11.56
CA ASN A 55 -49.02 3.24 -11.61
C ASN A 55 -49.71 2.72 -12.87
N ILE A 56 -50.28 3.57 -13.74
CA ILE A 56 -50.99 3.16 -14.96
C ILE A 56 -50.62 3.99 -16.22
N SER A 57 -49.74 4.99 -16.10
CA SER A 57 -49.36 5.90 -17.18
C SER A 57 -48.90 5.19 -18.46
N ASP A 58 -48.17 4.07 -18.32
CA ASP A 58 -47.74 3.20 -19.41
C ASP A 58 -48.93 2.59 -20.18
N LEU A 59 -49.92 2.09 -19.45
CA LEU A 59 -51.13 1.49 -20.02
C LEU A 59 -52.04 2.54 -20.64
N VAL A 60 -52.18 3.71 -20.00
CA VAL A 60 -52.95 4.84 -20.54
C VAL A 60 -52.37 5.27 -21.89
N THR A 61 -51.05 5.46 -21.95
CA THR A 61 -50.34 5.84 -23.19
C THR A 61 -50.51 4.78 -24.27
N SER A 62 -50.36 3.50 -23.91
CA SER A 62 -50.52 2.38 -24.85
C SER A 62 -51.95 2.29 -25.39
N PHE A 63 -52.97 2.36 -24.54
CA PHE A 63 -54.38 2.28 -24.95
C PHE A 63 -54.80 3.47 -25.82
N LYS A 64 -54.35 4.69 -25.50
CA LYS A 64 -54.58 5.86 -26.37
C LYS A 64 -53.98 5.68 -27.77
N SER A 65 -52.79 5.09 -27.85
CA SER A 65 -52.02 4.95 -29.10
C SER A 65 -52.47 3.75 -29.96
N ASN A 66 -52.83 2.63 -29.32
CA ASN A 66 -53.02 1.33 -29.97
C ASN A 66 -54.44 0.75 -29.83
N GLY A 67 -55.28 1.32 -28.97
CA GLY A 67 -56.54 0.67 -28.56
C GLY A 67 -56.31 -0.49 -27.58
N ILE A 68 -57.38 -1.24 -27.29
CA ILE A 68 -57.32 -2.40 -26.38
C ILE A 68 -56.68 -3.58 -27.11
N LEU A 69 -55.50 -4.01 -26.65
CA LEU A 69 -54.78 -5.15 -27.23
C LEU A 69 -55.43 -6.48 -26.84
N LYS A 70 -55.65 -7.38 -27.81
CA LYS A 70 -56.31 -8.68 -27.61
C LYS A 70 -55.41 -9.83 -27.14
N LEU A 71 -54.11 -9.60 -27.05
CA LEU A 71 -53.11 -10.65 -26.77
C LEU A 71 -53.17 -11.16 -25.33
N ASP A 72 -53.51 -10.29 -24.38
CA ASP A 72 -53.71 -10.64 -22.97
C ASP A 72 -55.14 -10.23 -22.59
N PRO A 73 -56.11 -11.16 -22.53
CA PRO A 73 -57.48 -10.83 -22.13
C PRO A 73 -57.57 -10.54 -20.62
N ILE A 74 -58.61 -9.82 -20.19
CA ILE A 74 -58.91 -9.61 -18.77
C ILE A 74 -59.69 -10.82 -18.26
N GLN A 75 -59.26 -11.41 -17.15
CA GLN A 75 -59.89 -12.60 -16.59
C GLN A 75 -60.77 -12.24 -15.40
N VAL A 76 -61.97 -12.82 -15.35
CA VAL A 76 -62.98 -12.47 -14.35
C VAL A 76 -63.70 -13.69 -13.76
N LYS A 77 -64.22 -13.52 -12.55
CA LYS A 77 -65.16 -14.44 -11.89
C LYS A 77 -66.49 -13.73 -11.64
N GLU A 78 -67.60 -14.43 -11.84
CA GLU A 78 -68.93 -13.89 -11.60
C GLU A 78 -69.21 -13.76 -10.09
N LEU A 79 -69.75 -12.60 -9.69
CA LEU A 79 -70.18 -12.30 -8.34
C LEU A 79 -71.70 -12.52 -8.19
N PRO A 80 -72.21 -12.73 -6.96
CA PRO A 80 -73.64 -12.98 -6.72
C PRO A 80 -74.59 -11.87 -7.19
N ASP A 81 -74.09 -10.66 -7.39
CA ASP A 81 -74.83 -9.45 -7.76
C ASP A 81 -74.81 -9.15 -9.27
N ASN A 82 -74.47 -10.14 -10.11
CA ASN A 82 -74.29 -10.00 -11.57
C ASN A 82 -73.15 -9.06 -11.99
N ASN A 83 -72.25 -8.68 -11.09
CA ASN A 83 -70.97 -8.06 -11.44
C ASN A 83 -69.86 -9.10 -11.60
N TYR A 84 -68.69 -8.67 -12.07
CA TYR A 84 -67.57 -9.54 -12.38
C TYR A 84 -66.31 -9.08 -11.66
N LEU A 85 -65.78 -9.89 -10.74
CA LEU A 85 -64.52 -9.65 -10.05
C LEU A 85 -63.36 -9.88 -11.01
N VAL A 86 -62.48 -8.89 -11.13
CA VAL A 86 -61.27 -8.97 -11.95
C VAL A 86 -60.18 -9.75 -11.21
N ILE A 87 -59.91 -10.94 -11.73
CA ILE A 87 -58.91 -11.90 -11.24
C ILE A 87 -57.52 -11.51 -11.77
N GLU A 88 -57.44 -11.26 -13.07
CA GLU A 88 -56.21 -10.86 -13.76
C GLU A 88 -56.54 -9.69 -14.69
N GLY A 89 -55.62 -8.72 -14.78
CA GLY A 89 -55.84 -7.50 -15.54
C GLY A 89 -56.32 -6.31 -14.71
N ASN A 90 -56.25 -6.37 -13.38
CA ASN A 90 -56.67 -5.27 -12.47
C ASN A 90 -56.12 -3.88 -12.87
N ARG A 91 -54.84 -3.77 -13.27
CA ARG A 91 -54.25 -2.50 -13.77
C ARG A 91 -54.83 -2.07 -15.13
N ARG A 92 -55.11 -3.02 -16.02
CA ARG A 92 -55.73 -2.76 -17.34
C ARG A 92 -57.16 -2.28 -17.13
N THR A 93 -57.93 -2.93 -16.27
CA THR A 93 -59.27 -2.49 -15.87
C THR A 93 -59.24 -1.12 -15.22
N ALA A 94 -58.30 -0.85 -14.31
CA ALA A 94 -58.15 0.47 -13.69
C ALA A 94 -57.83 1.57 -14.72
N ALA A 95 -56.92 1.30 -15.66
CA ALA A 95 -56.61 2.22 -16.75
C ALA A 95 -57.81 2.46 -17.68
N LEU A 96 -58.59 1.41 -18.01
CA LEU A 96 -59.81 1.54 -18.80
C LEU A 96 -60.90 2.32 -18.07
N LYS A 97 -61.10 2.07 -16.76
CA LYS A 97 -62.02 2.85 -15.92
C LYS A 97 -61.60 4.32 -15.84
N TYR A 98 -60.31 4.58 -15.66
CA TYR A 98 -59.76 5.94 -15.69
C TYR A 98 -60.03 6.63 -17.04
N LEU A 99 -59.71 5.96 -18.16
CA LEU A 99 -59.96 6.49 -19.50
C LEU A 99 -61.45 6.69 -19.80
N TYR A 100 -62.32 5.82 -19.29
CA TYR A 100 -63.76 5.98 -19.43
C TYR A 100 -64.28 7.22 -18.69
N GLU A 101 -63.75 7.51 -17.50
CA GLU A 101 -64.03 8.76 -16.78
C GLU A 101 -63.49 9.99 -17.53
N GLN A 102 -62.32 9.90 -18.16
CA GLN A 102 -61.81 10.96 -19.03
C GLN A 102 -62.72 11.19 -20.25
N TYR A 103 -63.19 10.11 -20.88
CA TYR A 103 -64.14 10.18 -21.99
C TYR A 103 -65.46 10.87 -21.59
N LYS A 104 -66.04 10.50 -20.43
CA LYS A 104 -67.26 11.15 -19.90
C LYS A 104 -67.06 12.66 -19.67
N LYS A 105 -65.84 13.08 -19.30
CA LYS A 105 -65.45 14.48 -19.11
C LYS A 105 -65.09 15.20 -20.42
N SER A 106 -65.24 14.55 -21.57
CA SER A 106 -64.84 15.07 -22.89
C SER A 106 -63.34 15.34 -23.02
N ASN A 107 -62.50 14.66 -22.24
CA ASN A 107 -61.05 14.71 -22.38
C ASN A 107 -60.56 13.72 -23.45
N ASP A 108 -59.38 13.97 -24.02
CA ASP A 108 -58.78 13.09 -25.03
C ASP A 108 -58.51 11.67 -24.48
N VAL A 109 -59.00 10.67 -25.21
CA VAL A 109 -58.78 9.24 -24.94
C VAL A 109 -58.09 8.51 -26.10
N GLY A 110 -57.50 9.26 -27.04
CA GLY A 110 -56.80 8.73 -28.20
C GLY A 110 -57.74 7.99 -29.16
N LYS A 111 -57.37 6.75 -29.52
CA LYS A 111 -58.13 5.92 -30.48
C LYS A 111 -59.38 5.25 -29.90
N LEU A 112 -59.63 5.35 -28.59
CA LEU A 112 -60.74 4.68 -27.94
C LEU A 112 -62.08 5.39 -28.21
N THR A 113 -63.12 4.58 -28.34
CA THR A 113 -64.51 5.00 -28.61
C THR A 113 -65.45 4.51 -27.51
N GLU A 114 -66.67 5.04 -27.47
CA GLU A 114 -67.67 4.62 -26.48
C GLU A 114 -67.95 3.10 -26.52
N SER A 115 -67.89 2.48 -27.71
CA SER A 115 -68.07 1.03 -27.87
C SER A 115 -67.00 0.21 -27.16
N ASP A 116 -65.77 0.71 -27.08
CA ASP A 116 -64.65 0.00 -26.45
C ASP A 116 -64.84 -0.11 -24.93
N PHE A 117 -65.54 0.83 -24.31
CA PHE A 117 -65.89 0.78 -22.87
C PHE A 117 -67.17 0.00 -22.59
N LYS A 118 -68.11 -0.01 -23.54
CA LYS A 118 -69.39 -0.75 -23.43
C LYS A 118 -69.25 -2.25 -23.63
N SER A 119 -68.25 -2.68 -24.38
CA SER A 119 -68.05 -4.07 -24.79
C SER A 119 -66.58 -4.49 -24.63
N VAL A 120 -66.15 -4.64 -23.37
CA VAL A 120 -64.81 -5.15 -23.03
C VAL A 120 -64.80 -6.67 -23.17
N GLU A 121 -63.87 -7.23 -23.96
CA GLU A 121 -63.68 -8.69 -24.10
C GLU A 121 -63.01 -9.27 -22.84
N LEU A 122 -63.62 -10.31 -22.26
CA LEU A 122 -63.24 -10.92 -20.98
C LEU A 122 -63.23 -12.44 -21.10
N VAL A 123 -62.47 -13.08 -20.20
CA VAL A 123 -62.46 -14.53 -20.03
C VAL A 123 -63.10 -14.87 -18.69
N LEU A 124 -64.24 -15.57 -18.71
CA LEU A 124 -64.94 -16.01 -17.51
C LEU A 124 -64.35 -17.33 -16.99
N ILE A 125 -63.86 -17.30 -15.75
CA ILE A 125 -63.33 -18.46 -15.03
C ILE A 125 -64.46 -19.04 -14.17
N SER A 126 -64.87 -20.27 -14.48
CA SER A 126 -66.08 -20.89 -13.90
C SER A 126 -65.78 -21.86 -12.75
N GLU A 127 -64.58 -22.45 -12.70
CA GLU A 127 -64.26 -23.58 -11.80
C GLU A 127 -62.76 -23.65 -11.41
N GLU A 128 -62.13 -22.53 -11.04
CA GLU A 128 -60.77 -22.60 -10.46
C GLU A 128 -60.82 -22.75 -8.93
N SER A 129 -60.00 -23.66 -8.41
CA SER A 129 -59.63 -23.68 -7.00
C SER A 129 -58.93 -22.35 -6.64
N PRO A 130 -59.24 -21.71 -5.49
CA PRO A 130 -58.57 -20.49 -5.04
C PRO A 130 -57.03 -20.60 -5.06
N ILE A 131 -56.49 -21.81 -4.87
CA ILE A 131 -55.05 -22.09 -4.90
C ILE A 131 -54.49 -22.02 -6.34
N GLN A 132 -55.19 -22.59 -7.33
CA GLN A 132 -54.78 -22.55 -8.73
C GLN A 132 -54.74 -21.12 -9.26
N HIS A 133 -55.72 -20.32 -8.86
CA HIS A 133 -55.77 -18.90 -9.19
C HIS A 133 -54.55 -18.13 -8.62
N LEU A 134 -54.23 -18.33 -7.34
CA LEU A 134 -53.04 -17.73 -6.71
C LEU A 134 -51.73 -18.18 -7.37
N ILE A 135 -51.64 -19.44 -7.79
CA ILE A 135 -50.49 -19.97 -8.54
C ILE A 135 -50.35 -19.27 -9.90
N THR A 136 -51.45 -19.13 -10.65
CA THR A 136 -51.47 -18.43 -11.95
C THR A 136 -51.05 -16.97 -11.80
N MET A 137 -51.57 -16.27 -10.79
CA MET A 137 -51.14 -14.90 -10.47
C MET A 137 -49.64 -14.84 -10.10
N GLY A 138 -49.17 -15.79 -9.30
CA GLY A 138 -47.77 -15.92 -8.91
C GLY A 138 -46.86 -16.16 -10.12
N LEU A 139 -47.22 -17.04 -11.05
CA LEU A 139 -46.46 -17.27 -12.29
C LEU A 139 -46.30 -15.99 -13.11
N HIS A 140 -47.36 -15.19 -13.24
CA HIS A 140 -47.33 -13.94 -14.01
C HIS A 140 -46.57 -12.80 -13.32
N HIS A 141 -46.55 -12.76 -11.98
CA HIS A 141 -46.02 -11.62 -11.23
C HIS A 141 -44.77 -11.88 -10.39
N ILE A 142 -44.37 -13.13 -10.22
CA ILE A 142 -43.06 -13.54 -9.69
C ILE A 142 -42.13 -13.86 -10.87
N SER A 143 -42.60 -14.69 -11.80
CA SER A 143 -41.80 -15.20 -12.93
C SER A 143 -42.03 -14.45 -14.26
N GLY A 144 -43.06 -13.61 -14.36
CA GLY A 144 -43.44 -12.90 -15.60
C GLY A 144 -42.91 -11.46 -15.76
N LYS A 145 -43.40 -10.77 -16.81
CA LYS A 145 -42.82 -9.52 -17.36
C LYS A 145 -43.02 -8.26 -16.51
N LYS A 146 -44.09 -8.17 -15.68
CA LYS A 146 -44.32 -7.03 -14.78
C LYS A 146 -44.57 -7.49 -13.35
N LYS A 147 -43.48 -7.52 -12.60
CA LYS A 147 -43.39 -8.14 -11.27
C LYS A 147 -44.13 -7.33 -10.20
N TRP A 148 -44.65 -8.01 -9.18
CA TRP A 148 -45.09 -7.34 -7.95
C TRP A 148 -43.90 -6.79 -7.16
N SER A 149 -44.14 -5.93 -6.17
CA SER A 149 -43.07 -5.56 -5.23
C SER A 149 -42.53 -6.85 -4.58
N PRO A 150 -41.23 -6.93 -4.30
CA PRO A 150 -40.65 -8.12 -3.69
C PRO A 150 -41.32 -8.54 -2.36
N VAL A 151 -41.78 -7.56 -1.56
CA VAL A 151 -42.58 -7.80 -0.34
C VAL A 151 -43.84 -8.59 -0.66
N ASN A 152 -44.59 -8.15 -1.67
CA ASN A 152 -45.87 -8.75 -2.04
C ASN A 152 -45.70 -10.14 -2.66
N GLN A 153 -44.60 -10.37 -3.39
CA GLN A 153 -44.23 -11.71 -3.85
C GLN A 153 -43.93 -12.64 -2.68
N ALA A 154 -43.17 -12.17 -1.68
CA ALA A 154 -42.86 -12.95 -0.49
C ALA A 154 -44.13 -13.26 0.32
N GLN A 155 -45.08 -12.32 0.41
CA GLN A 155 -46.37 -12.54 1.06
C GLN A 155 -47.19 -13.64 0.39
N LEU A 156 -47.25 -13.68 -0.95
CA LEU A 156 -47.92 -14.77 -1.68
C LEU A 156 -47.29 -16.13 -1.34
N ILE A 157 -45.96 -16.21 -1.34
CA ILE A 157 -45.23 -17.45 -1.01
C ILE A 157 -45.55 -17.90 0.42
N GLN A 158 -45.63 -16.95 1.36
CA GLN A 158 -46.01 -17.24 2.74
C GLN A 158 -47.47 -17.70 2.85
N ASP A 159 -48.40 -17.04 2.15
CA ASP A 159 -49.81 -17.41 2.15
C ASP A 159 -50.05 -18.81 1.58
N LEU A 160 -49.35 -19.17 0.48
CA LEU A 160 -49.39 -20.53 -0.07
C LEU A 160 -48.88 -21.57 0.94
N LYS A 161 -47.81 -21.26 1.69
CA LYS A 161 -47.22 -22.17 2.67
C LYS A 161 -48.05 -22.29 3.96
N ILE A 162 -48.51 -21.16 4.51
CA ILE A 162 -49.16 -21.11 5.83
C ILE A 162 -50.68 -21.23 5.73
N LYS A 163 -51.33 -20.38 4.91
CA LYS A 163 -52.80 -20.35 4.79
C LYS A 163 -53.33 -21.55 4.00
N HIS A 164 -52.65 -21.90 2.91
CA HIS A 164 -53.06 -23.01 2.04
C HIS A 164 -52.34 -24.34 2.33
N LYS A 165 -51.35 -24.34 3.23
CA LYS A 165 -50.63 -25.55 3.69
C LYS A 165 -49.93 -26.35 2.58
N LEU A 166 -49.52 -25.70 1.50
CA LEU A 166 -48.72 -26.35 0.45
C LEU A 166 -47.30 -26.64 0.97
N THR A 167 -46.74 -27.76 0.52
CA THR A 167 -45.34 -28.11 0.77
C THR A 167 -44.39 -27.22 -0.03
N GLU A 168 -43.12 -27.10 0.41
CA GLU A 168 -42.12 -26.30 -0.33
C GLU A 168 -41.92 -26.79 -1.76
N GLU A 169 -42.09 -28.10 -2.00
CA GLU A 169 -41.95 -28.71 -3.32
C GLU A 169 -43.09 -28.34 -4.25
N GLU A 170 -44.33 -28.40 -3.76
CA GLU A 170 -45.52 -27.99 -4.52
C GLU A 170 -45.43 -26.51 -4.90
N ILE A 171 -45.02 -25.63 -3.98
CA ILE A 171 -44.87 -24.20 -4.25
C ILE A 171 -43.77 -23.95 -5.29
N CYS A 172 -42.61 -24.60 -5.16
CA CYS A 172 -41.50 -24.46 -6.11
C CYS A 172 -41.89 -24.89 -7.52
N ASN A 173 -42.53 -26.05 -7.65
CA ASN A 173 -42.99 -26.58 -8.92
C ASN A 173 -44.08 -25.70 -9.54
N SER A 174 -44.99 -25.19 -8.72
CA SER A 174 -46.11 -24.36 -9.16
C SER A 174 -45.69 -22.96 -9.62
N LEU A 175 -44.71 -22.34 -8.96
CA LEU A 175 -44.25 -20.97 -9.25
C LEU A 175 -42.99 -20.92 -10.14
N ALA A 176 -42.44 -22.08 -10.52
CA ALA A 176 -41.17 -22.22 -11.24
C ALA A 176 -39.99 -21.51 -10.54
N ILE A 177 -39.91 -21.63 -9.21
CA ILE A 177 -38.81 -21.11 -8.38
C ILE A 177 -38.08 -22.26 -7.67
N ASN A 178 -36.82 -22.05 -7.30
CA ASN A 178 -36.08 -23.06 -6.54
C ASN A 178 -36.31 -22.93 -5.01
N LYS A 179 -36.08 -24.02 -4.26
CA LYS A 179 -36.22 -24.07 -2.79
C LYS A 179 -35.40 -22.99 -2.07
N HIS A 180 -34.25 -22.62 -2.63
CA HIS A 180 -33.39 -21.59 -2.08
C HIS A 180 -34.04 -20.18 -2.15
N ASN A 181 -34.64 -19.80 -3.28
CA ASN A 181 -35.35 -18.54 -3.45
C ASN A 181 -36.61 -18.50 -2.59
N LEU A 182 -37.37 -19.60 -2.53
CA LEU A 182 -38.54 -19.72 -1.65
C LEU A 182 -38.15 -19.46 -0.19
N ARG A 183 -37.14 -20.19 0.33
CA ARG A 183 -36.68 -20.04 1.72
C ARG A 183 -36.11 -18.65 1.97
N ARG A 184 -35.38 -18.08 1.03
CA ARG A 184 -34.88 -16.70 1.12
C ARG A 184 -36.02 -15.70 1.27
N SER A 185 -37.04 -15.75 0.42
CA SER A 185 -38.20 -14.86 0.50
C SER A 185 -38.91 -14.97 1.86
N LEU A 186 -39.07 -16.20 2.37
CA LEU A 186 -39.67 -16.41 3.69
C LEU A 186 -38.82 -15.82 4.83
N ARG A 187 -37.48 -15.93 4.77
CA ARG A 187 -36.59 -15.35 5.79
C ARG A 187 -36.66 -13.83 5.80
N ILE A 188 -36.66 -13.21 4.62
CA ILE A 188 -36.77 -11.75 4.47
C ILE A 188 -38.09 -11.27 5.06
N LEU A 189 -39.20 -11.93 4.71
CA LEU A 189 -40.50 -11.57 5.24
C LEU A 189 -40.57 -11.74 6.76
N SER A 190 -39.98 -12.81 7.30
CA SER A 190 -39.93 -13.03 8.74
C SER A 190 -39.18 -11.92 9.48
N LEU A 191 -38.04 -11.47 8.95
CA LEU A 191 -37.28 -10.35 9.52
C LEU A 191 -38.05 -9.02 9.42
N ILE A 192 -38.76 -8.79 8.30
CA ILE A 192 -39.64 -7.62 8.14
C ILE A 192 -40.81 -7.66 9.14
N GLU A 193 -41.39 -8.84 9.40
CA GLU A 193 -42.41 -8.99 10.43
C GLU A 193 -41.86 -8.72 11.83
N GLY A 194 -40.63 -9.14 12.12
CA GLY A 194 -39.91 -8.77 13.34
C GLY A 194 -39.80 -7.26 13.49
N TYR A 195 -39.32 -6.58 12.44
CA TYR A 195 -39.24 -5.12 12.41
C TYR A 195 -40.60 -4.44 12.62
N LYS A 196 -41.66 -4.91 11.94
CA LYS A 196 -43.02 -4.37 12.09
C LYS A 196 -43.61 -4.55 13.49
N ARG A 197 -43.10 -5.49 14.29
CA ARG A 197 -43.50 -5.71 15.69
C ARG A 197 -42.61 -4.98 16.69
N SER A 198 -41.49 -4.41 16.25
CA SER A 198 -40.60 -3.59 17.07
C SER A 198 -41.15 -2.18 17.27
N ASP A 199 -40.49 -1.40 18.12
CA ASP A 199 -40.82 0.00 18.37
C ASP A 199 -40.68 0.90 17.12
N TYR A 200 -39.96 0.42 16.09
CA TYR A 200 -39.79 1.11 14.81
C TYR A 200 -40.80 0.69 13.73
N GLY A 201 -41.75 -0.20 14.06
CA GLY A 201 -42.56 -0.90 13.06
C GLY A 201 -43.46 -0.01 12.20
N ASP A 202 -43.87 1.15 12.71
CA ASP A 202 -44.67 2.16 12.00
C ASP A 202 -43.87 2.91 10.92
N GLN A 203 -42.54 2.86 10.97
CA GLN A 203 -41.64 3.47 9.99
C GLN A 203 -41.42 2.60 8.74
N PHE A 204 -41.95 1.37 8.70
CA PHE A 204 -41.72 0.45 7.58
C PHE A 204 -42.22 1.01 6.24
N GLN A 205 -41.34 1.03 5.25
CA GLN A 205 -41.65 1.38 3.86
C GLN A 205 -41.25 0.25 2.89
N THR A 206 -41.99 0.08 1.79
CA THR A 206 -41.75 -1.00 0.82
C THR A 206 -40.33 -1.00 0.23
N ASN A 207 -39.71 0.17 0.09
CA ASN A 207 -38.32 0.32 -0.37
C ASN A 207 -37.28 -0.30 0.59
N MET A 208 -37.60 -0.41 1.89
CA MET A 208 -36.74 -1.04 2.90
C MET A 208 -36.55 -2.54 2.66
N PHE A 209 -37.44 -3.19 1.89
CA PHE A 209 -37.28 -4.61 1.55
C PHE A 209 -35.88 -4.91 0.99
N SER A 210 -35.33 -4.01 0.19
CA SER A 210 -34.00 -4.17 -0.39
C SER A 210 -32.88 -4.23 0.66
N VAL A 211 -33.05 -3.54 1.80
CA VAL A 211 -32.13 -3.56 2.94
C VAL A 211 -32.23 -4.90 3.66
N PHE A 212 -33.44 -5.34 4.02
CA PHE A 212 -33.67 -6.65 4.66
C PHE A 212 -33.23 -7.82 3.77
N GLU A 213 -33.46 -7.71 2.46
CA GLU A 213 -32.98 -8.69 1.49
C GLU A 213 -31.46 -8.81 1.51
N GLU A 214 -30.74 -7.69 1.57
CA GLU A 214 -29.28 -7.70 1.62
C GLU A 214 -28.75 -8.28 2.93
N VAL A 215 -29.40 -7.99 4.06
CA VAL A 215 -29.07 -8.58 5.38
C VAL A 215 -29.15 -10.11 5.31
N ILE A 216 -30.24 -10.67 4.77
CA ILE A 216 -30.43 -12.13 4.66
C ILE A 216 -29.48 -12.76 3.63
N LYS A 217 -29.11 -12.03 2.57
CA LYS A 217 -28.15 -12.52 1.56
C LYS A 217 -26.73 -12.60 2.11
N ASN A 218 -26.37 -11.71 3.03
CA ASN A 218 -25.01 -11.56 3.50
C ASN A 218 -24.69 -12.55 4.64
N VAL A 219 -23.72 -13.44 4.41
CA VAL A 219 -23.33 -14.49 5.37
C VAL A 219 -22.81 -13.89 6.69
N LYS A 220 -22.04 -12.81 6.63
CA LYS A 220 -21.49 -12.15 7.83
C LYS A 220 -22.59 -11.50 8.66
N MET A 221 -23.55 -10.83 8.02
CA MET A 221 -24.71 -10.26 8.72
C MET A 221 -25.58 -11.33 9.36
N LYS A 222 -25.87 -12.44 8.65
CA LYS A 222 -26.61 -13.57 9.22
C LYS A 222 -25.88 -14.20 10.42
N ALA A 223 -24.56 -14.30 10.36
CA ALA A 223 -23.76 -14.82 11.47
C ALA A 223 -23.79 -13.86 12.67
N TRP A 224 -23.65 -12.55 12.42
CA TRP A 224 -23.72 -11.52 13.46
C TRP A 224 -25.10 -11.45 14.15
N LEU A 225 -26.19 -11.62 13.41
CA LEU A 225 -27.55 -11.74 13.96
C LEU A 225 -27.84 -13.10 14.63
N GLU A 226 -26.94 -14.07 14.48
CA GLU A 226 -27.17 -15.46 14.86
C GLU A 226 -28.50 -16.01 14.29
N TRP A 227 -28.69 -15.88 12.98
CA TRP A 227 -29.94 -16.25 12.34
C TRP A 227 -30.26 -17.75 12.49
N ASN A 228 -31.42 -18.06 13.08
CA ASN A 228 -31.92 -19.43 13.20
C ASN A 228 -32.87 -19.78 12.04
N ASP A 229 -32.44 -20.74 11.22
CA ASP A 229 -33.18 -21.19 10.04
C ASP A 229 -34.43 -22.04 10.36
N THR A 230 -34.53 -22.60 11.57
CA THR A 230 -35.71 -23.36 12.04
C THR A 230 -36.76 -22.42 12.62
N GLU A 231 -36.35 -21.47 13.45
CA GLU A 231 -37.25 -20.48 14.07
C GLU A 231 -37.56 -19.30 13.15
N MET A 232 -36.80 -19.15 12.05
CA MET A 232 -36.93 -18.07 11.06
C MET A 232 -36.75 -16.67 11.67
N ARG A 233 -35.88 -16.54 12.67
CA ARG A 233 -35.60 -15.27 13.37
C ARG A 233 -34.14 -15.19 13.86
N PRO A 234 -33.62 -13.99 14.14
CA PRO A 234 -32.38 -13.81 14.90
C PRO A 234 -32.51 -14.42 16.31
N THR A 235 -31.45 -15.05 16.83
CA THR A 235 -31.39 -15.43 18.26
C THR A 235 -30.73 -14.36 19.11
N ASN A 236 -29.89 -13.51 18.52
CA ASN A 236 -29.29 -12.37 19.19
C ASN A 236 -30.21 -11.14 19.07
N LEU A 237 -31.04 -10.91 20.09
CA LEU A 237 -32.02 -9.83 20.12
C LEU A 237 -31.37 -8.44 20.22
N GLU A 238 -30.20 -8.33 20.86
CA GLU A 238 -29.46 -7.06 20.96
C GLU A 238 -28.99 -6.58 19.58
N ASN A 239 -28.44 -7.50 18.77
CA ASN A 239 -28.00 -7.19 17.41
C ASN A 239 -29.19 -6.95 16.46
N GLU A 240 -30.32 -7.63 16.69
CA GLU A 240 -31.57 -7.35 15.97
C GLU A 240 -32.06 -5.92 16.25
N GLU A 241 -32.08 -5.52 17.52
CA GLU A 241 -32.48 -4.17 17.95
C GLU A 241 -31.54 -3.09 17.39
N LYS A 242 -30.21 -3.31 17.43
CA LYS A 242 -29.21 -2.44 16.79
C LYS A 242 -29.44 -2.31 15.29
N LEU A 243 -29.67 -3.42 14.59
CA LEU A 243 -29.97 -3.37 13.15
C LEU A 243 -31.23 -2.54 12.87
N PHE A 244 -32.27 -2.70 13.69
CA PHE A 244 -33.52 -1.98 13.54
C PHE A 244 -33.36 -0.48 13.84
N SER A 245 -32.57 -0.10 14.84
CA SER A 245 -32.25 1.31 15.11
C SER A 245 -31.41 1.92 13.97
N TRP A 246 -30.46 1.18 13.40
CA TRP A 246 -29.61 1.68 12.31
C TRP A 246 -30.41 1.98 11.03
N ILE A 247 -31.52 1.30 10.78
CA ILE A 247 -32.38 1.50 9.60
C ILE A 247 -33.60 2.39 9.88
N SER A 248 -33.74 2.92 11.09
CA SER A 248 -34.88 3.73 11.53
C SER A 248 -34.45 5.08 12.08
N LYS A 249 -35.42 5.98 12.26
CA LYS A 249 -35.22 7.16 13.11
C LYS A 249 -35.37 6.75 14.57
N ASP A 250 -34.53 7.32 15.41
CA ASP A 250 -34.51 7.07 16.86
C ASP A 250 -34.64 8.40 17.61
N GLU A 251 -35.24 8.39 18.80
CA GLU A 251 -35.42 9.59 19.63
C GLU A 251 -34.55 9.47 20.88
N SER A 252 -33.52 10.32 20.98
CA SER A 252 -32.64 10.40 22.14
C SER A 252 -32.92 11.66 22.96
N ILE A 253 -32.65 11.61 24.26
CA ILE A 253 -32.69 12.78 25.15
C ILE A 253 -31.24 13.15 25.44
N GLU A 254 -30.83 14.36 25.06
CA GLU A 254 -29.53 14.93 25.40
C GLU A 254 -29.71 16.10 26.37
N GLU A 255 -28.84 16.21 27.38
CA GLU A 255 -28.78 17.38 28.25
C GLU A 255 -28.02 18.51 27.53
N ASP A 256 -28.63 19.68 27.39
CA ASP A 256 -27.95 20.87 26.88
C ASP A 256 -26.86 21.37 27.86
N GLU A 257 -26.03 22.34 27.44
CA GLU A 257 -24.98 22.93 28.29
C GLU A 257 -25.52 23.60 29.59
N LEU A 258 -26.85 23.74 29.71
CA LEU A 258 -27.55 24.30 30.87
C LEU A 258 -28.24 23.22 31.73
N GLY A 259 -28.11 21.93 31.38
CA GLY A 259 -28.69 20.79 32.07
C GLY A 259 -30.18 20.56 31.80
N ASN A 260 -30.73 21.12 30.72
CA ASN A 260 -32.09 20.82 30.29
C ASN A 260 -32.11 19.62 29.34
N GLU A 261 -33.01 18.68 29.61
CA GLU A 261 -33.29 17.56 28.71
C GLU A 261 -33.93 18.07 27.40
N GLN A 262 -33.24 17.86 26.27
CA GLN A 262 -33.72 18.14 24.93
C GLN A 262 -33.87 16.84 24.15
N GLN A 263 -35.04 16.64 23.55
CA GLN A 263 -35.31 15.51 22.67
C GLN A 263 -34.74 15.76 21.28
N ILE A 264 -33.86 14.88 20.81
CA ILE A 264 -33.19 14.94 19.52
C ILE A 264 -33.58 13.71 18.70
N THR A 265 -33.91 13.93 17.43
CA THR A 265 -34.21 12.84 16.49
C THR A 265 -32.94 12.45 15.72
N LEU A 266 -32.52 11.21 15.85
CA LEU A 266 -31.38 10.60 15.15
C LEU A 266 -31.85 10.00 13.81
N GLU A 267 -31.33 10.49 12.68
CA GLU A 267 -31.67 10.00 11.34
C GLU A 267 -31.06 8.62 11.02
N PRO A 268 -31.69 7.67 10.33
CA PRO A 268 -31.12 6.34 10.09
C PRO A 268 -29.68 6.33 9.52
N ILE A 269 -28.84 5.43 10.04
CA ILE A 269 -27.46 5.20 9.55
C ILE A 269 -27.48 4.54 8.17
N ILE A 270 -28.43 3.63 7.95
CA ILE A 270 -28.58 2.82 6.74
C ILE A 270 -29.91 3.17 6.08
N THR A 271 -29.85 3.60 4.83
CA THR A 271 -31.04 3.94 4.01
C THR A 271 -31.12 3.09 2.73
N LYS A 272 -30.02 2.46 2.32
CA LYS A 272 -29.90 1.75 1.03
C LYS A 272 -29.28 0.36 1.22
N SER A 273 -29.59 -0.57 0.32
CA SER A 273 -29.07 -1.93 0.39
C SER A 273 -27.53 -2.03 0.27
N HIS A 274 -26.88 -1.18 -0.52
CA HIS A 274 -25.42 -1.24 -0.68
C HIS A 274 -24.64 -0.94 0.61
N GLU A 275 -25.22 -0.17 1.52
CA GLU A 275 -24.65 0.20 2.81
C GLU A 275 -24.53 -1.03 3.74
N ILE A 276 -25.47 -2.00 3.64
CA ILE A 276 -25.35 -3.29 4.34
C ILE A 276 -24.12 -4.07 3.86
N ARG A 277 -23.77 -3.98 2.57
CA ARG A 277 -22.56 -4.64 2.05
C ARG A 277 -21.30 -3.99 2.60
N GLU A 278 -21.30 -2.68 2.76
CA GLU A 278 -20.17 -1.95 3.37
C GLU A 278 -20.04 -2.27 4.85
N LEU A 279 -21.14 -2.20 5.60
CA LEU A 279 -21.21 -2.59 7.00
C LEU A 279 -20.69 -4.02 7.22
N SER A 280 -21.10 -4.97 6.38
CA SER A 280 -20.68 -6.37 6.52
C SER A 280 -19.16 -6.58 6.43
N LYS A 281 -18.41 -5.62 5.88
CA LYS A 281 -16.95 -5.72 5.81
C LYS A 281 -16.31 -5.59 7.20
N PHE A 282 -16.89 -4.80 8.08
CA PHE A 282 -16.36 -4.48 9.42
C PHE A 282 -17.32 -4.81 10.57
N ILE A 283 -18.50 -5.41 10.32
CA ILE A 283 -19.51 -5.74 11.36
C ILE A 283 -18.98 -6.61 12.52
N ASN A 284 -17.91 -7.37 12.30
CA ASN A 284 -17.28 -8.22 13.32
C ASN A 284 -16.16 -7.51 14.11
N GLU A 285 -15.92 -6.21 13.86
CA GLU A 285 -14.93 -5.39 14.55
C GLU A 285 -15.67 -4.41 15.49
N PRO A 286 -15.82 -4.73 16.80
CA PRO A 286 -16.68 -3.94 17.70
C PRO A 286 -16.31 -2.45 17.73
N LYS A 287 -15.02 -2.13 17.69
CA LYS A 287 -14.52 -0.73 17.66
C LYS A 287 -14.96 0.03 16.41
N ALA A 288 -14.98 -0.62 15.24
CA ALA A 288 -15.40 0.01 14.00
C ALA A 288 -16.92 0.22 13.96
N VAL A 289 -17.68 -0.70 14.56
CA VAL A 289 -19.13 -0.57 14.73
C VAL A 289 -19.46 0.56 15.72
N GLU A 290 -18.77 0.65 16.84
CA GLU A 290 -18.94 1.72 17.83
C GLU A 290 -18.66 3.10 17.21
N GLN A 291 -17.57 3.25 16.44
CA GLN A 291 -17.27 4.50 15.73
C GLN A 291 -18.30 4.83 14.63
N MET A 292 -18.89 3.83 13.99
CA MET A 292 -20.01 4.04 13.06
C MET A 292 -21.24 4.56 13.79
N GLU A 293 -21.56 3.98 14.95
CA GLU A 293 -22.71 4.36 15.77
C GLU A 293 -22.53 5.79 16.32
N GLU A 294 -21.36 6.12 16.88
CA GLU A 294 -21.04 7.47 17.36
C GLU A 294 -21.11 8.52 16.24
N ALA A 295 -20.49 8.23 15.09
CA ALA A 295 -20.48 9.17 13.96
C ALA A 295 -21.76 9.12 13.11
N ARG A 296 -22.72 8.23 13.44
CA ARG A 296 -23.90 7.91 12.63
C ARG A 296 -23.58 7.70 11.13
N SER A 297 -22.43 7.10 10.82
CA SER A 297 -21.90 7.05 9.45
C SER A 297 -21.12 5.79 9.16
N ILE A 298 -21.59 5.03 8.17
CA ILE A 298 -20.93 3.80 7.69
C ILE A 298 -19.55 4.11 7.15
N ALA A 299 -19.37 5.28 6.52
CA ALA A 299 -18.08 5.72 6.03
C ALA A 299 -17.06 5.87 7.17
N PHE A 300 -17.49 6.30 8.36
CA PHE A 300 -16.63 6.38 9.54
C PHE A 300 -16.22 4.99 10.03
N GLY A 301 -17.16 4.07 10.28
CA GLY A 301 -16.81 2.70 10.66
C GLY A 301 -15.94 1.99 9.62
N PHE A 302 -16.16 2.27 8.35
CA PHE A 302 -15.36 1.77 7.25
C PHE A 302 -13.92 2.30 7.27
N VAL A 303 -13.70 3.57 7.62
CA VAL A 303 -12.36 4.21 7.70
C VAL A 303 -11.58 3.70 8.90
N PHE A 304 -12.24 3.45 10.02
CA PHE A 304 -11.61 2.98 11.26
C PHE A 304 -11.43 1.46 11.35
N SER A 305 -11.75 0.72 10.27
CA SER A 305 -11.49 -0.71 10.19
C SER A 305 -10.07 -0.99 9.68
N ASP A 306 -9.26 -1.63 10.52
CA ASP A 306 -7.86 -1.97 10.23
C ASP A 306 -7.75 -2.91 9.00
N ALA A 307 -8.64 -3.91 8.90
CA ALA A 307 -8.65 -4.87 7.80
C ALA A 307 -9.03 -4.23 6.45
N VAL A 308 -9.88 -3.21 6.49
CA VAL A 308 -10.34 -2.47 5.31
C VAL A 308 -9.29 -1.46 4.84
N GLY A 309 -8.60 -0.80 5.78
CA GLY A 309 -7.44 0.05 5.50
C GLY A 309 -6.33 -0.73 4.78
N GLU A 310 -6.00 -1.92 5.27
CA GLU A 310 -4.98 -2.80 4.67
C GLU A 310 -5.39 -3.25 3.26
N SER A 311 -6.64 -3.69 3.07
CA SER A 311 -7.14 -4.11 1.75
C SER A 311 -7.16 -2.96 0.75
N ARG A 312 -7.54 -1.73 1.16
CA ARG A 312 -7.50 -0.55 0.29
C ARG A 312 -6.08 -0.17 -0.10
N LEU A 313 -5.14 -0.20 0.83
CA LEU A 313 -3.74 0.05 0.54
C LEU A 313 -3.22 -0.96 -0.49
N ARG A 314 -3.47 -2.26 -0.30
CA ARG A 314 -3.07 -3.30 -1.26
C ARG A 314 -3.67 -3.06 -2.65
N ASN A 315 -4.98 -2.81 -2.75
CA ASN A 315 -5.63 -2.53 -4.04
C ASN A 315 -5.11 -1.26 -4.72
N ALA A 316 -4.80 -0.21 -3.94
CA ALA A 316 -4.21 1.02 -4.45
C ALA A 316 -2.80 0.77 -5.00
N LEU A 317 -1.98 -0.02 -4.27
CA LEU A 317 -0.64 -0.41 -4.72
C LEU A 317 -0.68 -1.24 -6.01
N GLU A 318 -1.58 -2.23 -6.11
CA GLU A 318 -1.77 -3.02 -7.33
C GLU A 318 -2.20 -2.15 -8.53
N THR A 319 -3.09 -1.19 -8.30
CA THR A 319 -3.55 -0.26 -9.34
C THR A 319 -2.41 0.66 -9.79
N ILE A 320 -1.66 1.23 -8.85
CA ILE A 320 -0.49 2.06 -9.15
C ILE A 320 0.51 1.26 -9.99
N GLN A 321 0.81 0.02 -9.61
CA GLN A 321 1.73 -0.86 -10.35
C GLN A 321 1.25 -1.06 -11.80
N LYS A 322 -0.04 -1.37 -11.99
CA LYS A 322 -0.63 -1.60 -13.31
C LYS A 322 -0.59 -0.35 -14.20
N GLU A 323 -0.96 0.80 -13.67
CA GLU A 323 -1.02 2.05 -14.43
C GLU A 323 0.37 2.60 -14.73
N VAL A 324 1.33 2.45 -13.80
CA VAL A 324 2.74 2.78 -14.06
C VAL A 324 3.33 1.90 -15.15
N ASN A 325 3.05 0.59 -15.15
CA ASN A 325 3.48 -0.30 -16.22
C ASN A 325 2.90 0.11 -17.58
N SER A 326 1.63 0.54 -17.60
CA SER A 326 0.98 1.03 -18.80
C SER A 326 1.60 2.34 -19.29
N ALA A 327 1.84 3.31 -18.39
CA ALA A 327 2.54 4.55 -18.72
C ALA A 327 3.97 4.30 -19.24
N PHE A 328 4.66 3.30 -18.70
CA PHE A 328 5.98 2.89 -19.14
C PHE A 328 5.95 2.28 -20.56
N GLN A 329 4.98 1.41 -20.84
CA GLN A 329 4.79 0.82 -22.18
C GLN A 329 4.53 1.86 -23.27
N PHE A 330 3.88 2.99 -22.92
CA PHE A 330 3.56 4.08 -23.85
C PHE A 330 4.48 5.31 -23.68
N SER A 331 5.65 5.14 -23.06
CA SER A 331 6.56 6.25 -22.73
C SER A 331 7.08 7.02 -23.95
N GLU A 332 7.08 6.40 -25.14
CA GLU A 332 7.44 7.05 -26.40
C GLU A 332 6.51 8.21 -26.81
N PHE A 333 5.30 8.27 -26.24
CA PHE A 333 4.32 9.33 -26.49
C PHE A 333 4.41 10.49 -25.50
N MET A 334 5.34 10.43 -24.53
CA MET A 334 5.45 11.45 -23.48
C MET A 334 5.98 12.80 -23.98
N ASN A 335 5.40 13.87 -23.45
CA ASN A 335 5.85 15.25 -23.66
C ASN A 335 6.37 15.90 -22.36
N GLN A 336 6.88 17.13 -22.47
CA GLN A 336 7.48 17.88 -21.36
C GLN A 336 6.55 18.09 -20.15
N SER A 337 5.24 18.20 -20.37
CA SER A 337 4.26 18.32 -19.29
C SER A 337 4.03 17.00 -18.55
N ASP A 338 4.12 15.87 -19.25
CA ASP A 338 3.97 14.53 -18.68
C ASP A 338 5.11 14.20 -17.71
N TYR A 339 6.36 14.56 -18.04
CA TYR A 339 7.50 14.40 -17.12
C TYR A 339 7.32 15.19 -15.81
N THR A 340 6.65 16.34 -15.88
CA THR A 340 6.34 17.14 -14.68
C THR A 340 5.30 16.44 -13.80
N ILE A 341 4.33 15.76 -14.41
CA ILE A 341 3.32 14.96 -13.71
C ILE A 341 3.99 13.75 -13.06
N ILE A 342 4.86 13.03 -13.78
CA ILE A 342 5.62 11.90 -13.23
C ILE A 342 6.50 12.35 -12.06
N SER A 343 7.19 13.50 -12.18
CA SER A 343 8.02 14.04 -11.10
C SER A 343 7.20 14.36 -9.84
N LYS A 344 6.00 14.94 -10.00
CA LYS A 344 5.09 15.18 -8.86
C LYS A 344 4.57 13.89 -8.23
N LEU A 345 4.30 12.86 -9.03
CA LEU A 345 3.88 11.55 -8.54
C LEU A 345 5.01 10.86 -7.76
N ARG A 346 6.23 10.86 -8.29
CA ARG A 346 7.42 10.37 -7.60
C ARG A 346 7.57 11.00 -6.22
N ASN A 347 7.54 12.34 -6.13
CA ASN A 347 7.68 13.05 -4.86
C ASN A 347 6.60 12.67 -3.82
N LYS A 348 5.41 12.23 -4.26
CA LYS A 348 4.35 11.75 -3.36
C LYS A 348 4.59 10.31 -2.93
N LEU A 349 5.03 9.44 -3.85
CA LEU A 349 5.37 8.05 -3.57
C LEU A 349 6.58 7.97 -2.62
N ASP A 350 7.59 8.81 -2.81
CA ASP A 350 8.77 8.91 -1.94
C ASP A 350 8.42 9.22 -0.47
N LYS A 351 7.29 9.90 -0.22
CA LYS A 351 6.79 10.17 1.15
C LYS A 351 6.06 9.01 1.80
N LEU A 352 5.58 8.05 1.01
CA LEU A 352 4.93 6.82 1.50
C LEU A 352 5.95 5.75 1.86
N LEU A 353 7.17 5.89 1.34
CA LEU A 353 8.31 5.08 1.72
C LEU A 353 8.77 5.52 3.12
N PRO A 354 8.93 4.60 4.10
CA PRO A 354 9.52 4.95 5.37
C PRO A 354 10.91 5.55 5.12
N THR A 355 11.27 6.62 5.83
CA THR A 355 12.49 7.46 5.64
C THR A 355 13.82 6.70 5.70
N ASN A 356 13.80 5.40 5.97
CA ASN A 356 14.93 4.48 5.89
C ASN A 356 15.00 3.67 4.60
N SER A 357 14.17 3.96 3.59
CA SER A 357 14.18 3.25 2.31
C SER A 357 14.74 4.12 1.17
N ASN A 358 15.97 4.59 1.35
CA ASN A 358 16.93 4.21 0.31
C ASN A 358 16.92 2.70 0.36
N ILE A 359 16.46 2.04 -0.69
CA ILE A 359 16.50 0.59 -0.84
C ILE A 359 17.94 0.18 -0.56
N GLU A 360 18.23 -0.18 0.69
CA GLU A 360 19.44 -0.89 1.02
C GLU A 360 19.31 -2.17 0.23
N LEU A 361 20.25 -2.40 -0.67
CA LEU A 361 20.56 -3.73 -1.17
C LEU A 361 20.74 -4.56 0.11
N THR A 362 19.70 -5.28 0.53
CA THR A 362 19.63 -5.92 1.84
C THR A 362 20.51 -7.16 1.80
N GLU A 363 21.83 -6.95 1.92
CA GLU A 363 22.71 -7.93 2.51
C GLU A 363 22.36 -8.02 4.01
N SER A 364 22.17 -9.24 4.52
CA SER A 364 22.16 -9.46 5.98
C SER A 364 23.44 -8.86 6.58
N PRO A 365 23.40 -8.25 7.79
CA PRO A 365 24.57 -7.58 8.35
C PRO A 365 25.76 -8.53 8.39
N ALA A 366 26.80 -8.22 7.62
CA ALA A 366 27.98 -9.06 7.49
C ALA A 366 28.67 -9.20 8.85
N SER A 367 29.03 -10.42 9.23
CA SER A 367 29.84 -10.65 10.43
C SER A 367 31.30 -10.30 10.16
N ILE A 368 32.03 -9.94 11.22
CA ILE A 368 33.47 -9.74 11.15
C ILE A 368 34.17 -11.08 11.44
N TYR A 369 35.12 -11.48 10.59
CA TYR A 369 35.88 -12.72 10.73
C TYR A 369 36.88 -12.63 11.88
N PHE A 370 37.73 -11.59 11.89
CA PHE A 370 38.67 -11.32 12.99
C PHE A 370 38.09 -10.30 13.97
N ASN A 371 37.54 -10.78 15.09
CA ASN A 371 37.05 -9.91 16.17
C ASN A 371 38.19 -9.20 16.95
N SER A 372 39.40 -9.75 16.87
CA SER A 372 40.63 -9.16 17.38
C SER A 372 41.72 -9.25 16.32
N VAL A 373 42.47 -8.17 16.12
CA VAL A 373 43.54 -8.09 15.12
C VAL A 373 44.86 -7.85 15.86
N GLU A 374 45.73 -8.85 15.86
CA GLU A 374 47.07 -8.76 16.46
C GLU A 374 48.08 -8.21 15.45
N SER A 375 47.98 -8.67 14.21
CA SER A 375 48.78 -8.25 13.07
C SER A 375 47.82 -7.84 11.95
N HIS A 376 47.96 -6.63 11.40
CA HIS A 376 47.07 -6.17 10.31
C HIS A 376 47.60 -6.70 8.97
N PHE A 377 47.57 -5.91 7.89
CA PHE A 377 48.25 -6.28 6.66
C PHE A 377 49.77 -6.17 6.82
N ASN A 378 50.49 -7.24 6.49
CA ASN A 378 51.96 -7.25 6.39
C ASN A 378 52.42 -7.06 4.94
N SER A 379 51.71 -7.70 4.01
CA SER A 379 51.99 -7.62 2.58
C SER A 379 50.73 -7.82 1.74
N VAL A 380 50.73 -7.24 0.54
CA VAL A 380 49.67 -7.40 -0.47
C VAL A 380 50.31 -7.65 -1.83
N ASN A 381 49.82 -8.66 -2.53
CA ASN A 381 50.11 -8.95 -3.93
C ASN A 381 48.87 -8.66 -4.78
N ILE A 382 48.99 -7.63 -5.61
CA ILE A 382 47.94 -7.17 -6.51
C ILE A 382 48.18 -7.81 -7.87
N ILE A 383 47.47 -8.89 -8.15
CA ILE A 383 47.60 -9.60 -9.42
C ILE A 383 46.96 -8.76 -10.53
N GLN A 384 45.73 -8.30 -10.29
CA GLN A 384 45.01 -7.46 -11.26
C GLN A 384 43.98 -6.58 -10.56
N TYR A 385 44.09 -5.26 -10.77
CA TYR A 385 43.02 -4.29 -10.51
C TYR A 385 43.27 -3.01 -11.30
N ARG A 386 42.47 -2.76 -12.34
CA ARG A 386 42.63 -1.61 -13.25
C ARG A 386 44.08 -1.54 -13.76
N LYS A 387 44.79 -0.41 -13.55
CA LYS A 387 46.19 -0.23 -13.96
C LYS A 387 47.21 -0.99 -13.12
N LEU A 388 46.81 -1.54 -11.98
CA LEU A 388 47.69 -2.23 -11.05
C LEU A 388 47.75 -3.70 -11.46
N HIS A 389 48.86 -4.11 -12.08
CA HIS A 389 49.08 -5.48 -12.53
C HIS A 389 50.40 -6.02 -11.97
N ASN A 390 50.33 -7.14 -11.26
CA ASN A 390 51.47 -7.80 -10.62
C ASN A 390 52.34 -6.85 -9.76
N ILE A 391 51.68 -6.08 -8.88
CA ILE A 391 52.34 -5.17 -7.95
C ILE A 391 52.38 -5.81 -6.58
N GLN A 392 53.58 -5.95 -6.02
CA GLN A 392 53.78 -6.41 -4.66
C GLN A 392 54.09 -5.23 -3.74
N ILE A 393 53.37 -5.15 -2.62
CA ILE A 393 53.61 -4.18 -1.55
C ILE A 393 53.95 -4.98 -0.31
N SER A 394 55.17 -4.83 0.16
CA SER A 394 55.68 -5.45 1.37
C SER A 394 55.98 -4.39 2.43
N ASN A 395 56.27 -4.83 3.65
CA ASN A 395 56.68 -3.96 4.76
C ASN A 395 55.58 -2.97 5.15
N LEU A 396 54.32 -3.37 5.07
CA LEU A 396 53.23 -2.52 5.55
C LEU A 396 53.37 -2.31 7.06
N SER A 397 53.20 -1.06 7.50
CA SER A 397 53.28 -0.66 8.90
C SER A 397 51.94 -0.15 9.40
N ARG A 398 51.89 0.46 10.60
CA ARG A 398 50.64 1.02 11.14
C ARG A 398 50.16 2.20 10.29
N VAL A 399 51.06 3.06 9.82
CA VAL A 399 50.73 4.19 8.95
C VAL A 399 51.49 4.07 7.63
N ASN A 400 50.75 4.01 6.53
CA ASN A 400 51.27 3.80 5.18
C ASN A 400 50.87 4.97 4.27
N ILE A 401 51.85 5.73 3.80
CA ILE A 401 51.67 6.89 2.91
C ILE A 401 51.94 6.47 1.48
N PHE A 402 51.00 6.70 0.57
CA PHE A 402 51.19 6.52 -0.87
C PHE A 402 51.31 7.87 -1.56
N ALA A 403 52.48 8.14 -2.10
CA ALA A 403 52.83 9.32 -2.89
C ALA A 403 53.08 8.94 -4.36
N GLY A 404 52.93 9.90 -5.26
CA GLY A 404 53.08 9.66 -6.69
C GLY A 404 52.38 10.75 -7.53
N GLY A 405 52.75 10.84 -8.80
CA GLY A 405 52.11 11.72 -9.78
C GLY A 405 50.62 11.43 -10.00
N ASN A 406 49.96 12.26 -10.80
CA ASN A 406 48.58 11.99 -11.21
C ASN A 406 48.50 10.69 -12.01
N ASN A 407 47.39 9.96 -11.86
CA ASN A 407 47.10 8.75 -12.65
C ASN A 407 48.03 7.54 -12.40
N THR A 408 48.84 7.55 -11.32
CA THR A 408 49.72 6.43 -10.92
C THR A 408 49.01 5.32 -10.14
N GLY A 409 47.71 5.48 -9.84
CA GLY A 409 46.91 4.43 -9.19
C GLY A 409 46.78 4.52 -7.67
N LYS A 410 47.20 5.61 -7.01
CA LYS A 410 47.07 5.81 -5.55
C LYS A 410 45.67 5.52 -4.99
N THR A 411 44.63 6.14 -5.55
CA THR A 411 43.25 5.89 -5.10
C THR A 411 42.83 4.43 -5.35
N SER A 412 43.22 3.84 -6.50
CA SER A 412 42.96 2.43 -6.77
C SER A 412 43.65 1.51 -5.75
N LEU A 413 44.81 1.92 -5.25
CA LEU A 413 45.52 1.17 -4.23
C LEU A 413 44.81 1.22 -2.87
N LEU A 414 44.30 2.38 -2.47
CA LEU A 414 43.46 2.48 -1.27
C LEU A 414 42.18 1.64 -1.40
N GLU A 415 41.58 1.62 -2.58
CA GLU A 415 40.39 0.82 -2.86
C GLU A 415 40.65 -0.67 -2.71
N ILE A 416 41.85 -1.16 -3.04
CA ILE A 416 42.25 -2.56 -2.83
C ILE A 416 42.23 -2.91 -1.35
N PHE A 417 42.87 -2.12 -0.50
CA PHE A 417 42.88 -2.40 0.94
C PHE A 417 41.46 -2.41 1.50
N PHE A 418 40.63 -1.44 1.11
CA PHE A 418 39.23 -1.41 1.53
C PHE A 418 38.44 -2.61 1.01
N LEU A 419 38.48 -2.92 -0.29
CA LEU A 419 37.77 -4.06 -0.87
C LEU A 419 38.21 -5.38 -0.24
N PHE A 420 39.50 -5.55 0.03
CA PHE A 420 40.02 -6.77 0.64
C PHE A 420 39.42 -6.99 2.04
N THR A 421 39.29 -5.93 2.84
CA THR A 421 38.63 -6.05 4.16
C THR A 421 37.14 -6.40 4.08
N ARG A 422 36.52 -6.28 2.90
CA ARG A 422 35.10 -6.55 2.65
C ARG A 422 34.83 -7.94 2.09
N LEU A 423 35.87 -8.75 1.86
CA LEU A 423 35.81 -10.14 1.38
C LEU A 423 34.75 -10.32 0.26
N ASN A 424 33.67 -11.05 0.53
CA ASN A 424 32.60 -11.36 -0.43
C ASN A 424 31.41 -10.39 -0.38
N SER A 425 31.52 -9.23 0.27
CA SER A 425 30.44 -8.25 0.26
C SER A 425 30.43 -7.43 -1.02
N PHE A 426 29.41 -7.65 -1.84
CA PHE A 426 29.30 -7.01 -3.14
C PHE A 426 28.92 -5.53 -3.04
N LYS A 427 28.18 -5.15 -1.99
CA LYS A 427 27.80 -3.76 -1.70
C LYS A 427 29.00 -2.81 -1.72
N SER A 428 30.15 -3.27 -1.22
CA SER A 428 31.37 -2.45 -1.18
C SER A 428 31.93 -2.12 -2.56
N VAL A 429 31.84 -3.06 -3.51
CA VAL A 429 32.25 -2.85 -4.91
C VAL A 429 31.31 -1.86 -5.58
N ILE A 430 30.00 -2.04 -5.37
CA ILE A 430 28.96 -1.13 -5.87
C ILE A 430 29.21 0.29 -5.35
N ASP A 431 29.40 0.45 -4.04
CA ASP A 431 29.52 1.76 -3.42
C ASP A 431 30.77 2.50 -3.94
N LEU A 432 31.90 1.81 -4.10
CA LEU A 432 33.10 2.40 -4.70
C LEU A 432 32.87 2.89 -6.14
N GLU A 433 32.19 2.10 -6.96
CA GLU A 433 31.87 2.50 -8.34
C GLU A 433 30.80 3.60 -8.40
N ARG A 434 29.81 3.58 -7.51
CA ARG A 434 28.80 4.64 -7.38
C ARG A 434 29.45 5.97 -7.02
N PHE A 435 30.34 5.96 -6.03
CA PHE A 435 31.07 7.16 -5.62
C PHE A 435 31.96 7.70 -6.74
N ARG A 436 32.66 6.83 -7.48
CA ARG A 436 33.44 7.26 -8.65
C ARG A 436 32.58 7.83 -9.77
N GLY A 437 31.43 7.19 -10.04
CA GLY A 437 30.46 7.65 -11.04
C GLY A 437 29.63 8.86 -10.60
N ARG A 438 29.75 9.28 -9.33
CA ARG A 438 28.93 10.34 -8.70
C ARG A 438 27.43 10.06 -8.78
N PHE A 439 27.05 8.81 -8.57
CA PHE A 439 25.65 8.40 -8.45
C PHE A 439 25.17 8.54 -7.01
N TYR A 440 24.15 9.36 -6.79
CA TYR A 440 23.61 9.67 -5.45
C TYR A 440 22.30 8.95 -5.11
N GLN A 441 21.71 8.22 -6.06
CA GLN A 441 20.41 7.53 -5.92
C GLN A 441 20.51 6.09 -6.41
N ASP A 442 20.00 5.78 -7.60
CA ASP A 442 19.91 4.41 -8.10
C ASP A 442 21.27 3.86 -8.54
N PHE A 443 21.44 2.54 -8.41
CA PHE A 443 22.58 1.83 -8.97
C PHE A 443 22.35 1.58 -10.47
N PRO A 444 23.09 2.24 -11.39
CA PRO A 444 22.84 2.11 -12.81
C PRO A 444 23.44 0.81 -13.33
N THR A 445 22.71 -0.29 -13.24
CA THR A 445 23.16 -1.66 -13.58
C THR A 445 23.79 -1.74 -14.98
N LYS A 446 23.22 -1.06 -15.97
CA LYS A 446 23.77 -0.96 -17.34
C LYS A 446 25.14 -0.28 -17.38
N TRP A 447 25.31 0.79 -16.64
CA TRP A 447 26.56 1.55 -16.57
C TRP A 447 27.62 0.74 -15.86
N PHE A 448 27.26 0.12 -14.73
CA PHE A 448 28.17 -0.71 -13.97
C PHE A 448 28.62 -1.95 -14.77
N ASN A 449 27.70 -2.62 -15.47
CA ASN A 449 28.05 -3.72 -16.40
C ASN A 449 29.05 -3.29 -17.48
N LYS A 450 28.95 -2.05 -17.98
CA LYS A 450 29.86 -1.53 -19.02
C LYS A 450 31.25 -1.17 -18.48
N ILE A 451 31.35 -0.75 -17.22
CA ILE A 451 32.60 -0.27 -16.62
C ILE A 451 33.35 -1.37 -15.89
N PHE A 452 32.63 -2.31 -15.27
CA PHE A 452 33.23 -3.49 -14.68
C PHE A 452 33.62 -4.49 -15.80
N VAL A 453 34.80 -4.28 -16.35
CA VAL A 453 35.37 -5.07 -17.46
C VAL A 453 36.45 -6.03 -16.96
N ASP A 454 37.33 -5.54 -16.09
CA ASP A 454 38.48 -6.31 -15.60
C ASP A 454 38.15 -7.05 -14.30
N SER A 455 38.71 -8.25 -14.14
CA SER A 455 38.67 -8.95 -12.86
C SER A 455 39.52 -8.23 -11.81
N ILE A 456 39.17 -8.45 -10.54
CA ILE A 456 39.93 -8.00 -9.39
C ILE A 456 40.52 -9.24 -8.73
N ASN A 457 41.84 -9.35 -8.65
CA ASN A 457 42.50 -10.48 -8.00
C ASN A 457 43.60 -9.97 -7.07
N ILE A 458 43.39 -10.20 -5.78
CA ILE A 458 44.24 -9.71 -4.70
C ILE A 458 44.55 -10.86 -3.75
N GLN A 459 45.81 -10.95 -3.33
CA GLN A 459 46.25 -11.84 -2.26
C GLN A 459 46.94 -10.98 -1.21
N ALA A 460 46.73 -11.28 0.07
CA ALA A 460 47.35 -10.53 1.14
C ALA A 460 47.58 -11.40 2.37
N GLU A 461 48.55 -11.01 3.17
CA GLU A 461 48.76 -11.55 4.50
C GLU A 461 48.10 -10.60 5.51
N PHE A 462 47.09 -11.09 6.24
CA PHE A 462 46.40 -10.35 7.29
C PHE A 462 46.29 -11.23 8.53
N ASN A 463 46.65 -10.70 9.70
CA ASN A 463 46.72 -11.45 10.95
C ASN A 463 47.55 -12.74 10.82
N ASP A 464 48.69 -12.60 10.12
CA ASP A 464 49.65 -13.66 9.78
C ASP A 464 49.04 -14.85 9.02
N ILE A 465 47.90 -14.63 8.37
CA ILE A 465 47.17 -15.62 7.56
C ILE A 465 47.10 -15.13 6.11
N MET A 466 47.46 -16.01 5.19
CA MET A 466 47.27 -15.77 3.76
C MET A 466 45.78 -15.80 3.40
N CYS A 467 45.32 -14.71 2.82
CA CYS A 467 43.95 -14.51 2.38
C CYS A 467 43.93 -14.16 0.88
N SER A 468 42.81 -14.39 0.21
CA SER A 468 42.61 -13.96 -1.18
C SER A 468 41.20 -13.45 -1.42
N VAL A 469 41.07 -12.51 -2.37
CA VAL A 469 39.80 -12.00 -2.87
C VAL A 469 39.87 -11.94 -4.38
N ASN A 470 38.91 -12.58 -5.04
CA ASN A 470 38.77 -12.64 -6.48
C ASN A 470 37.36 -12.22 -6.90
N ILE A 471 37.24 -11.14 -7.66
CA ILE A 471 35.97 -10.64 -8.20
C ILE A 471 36.02 -10.77 -9.72
N ILE A 472 35.11 -11.57 -10.27
CA ILE A 472 35.05 -11.86 -11.71
C ILE A 472 33.66 -11.62 -12.27
N LYS A 473 33.63 -11.11 -13.49
CA LYS A 473 32.41 -11.04 -14.31
C LYS A 473 32.27 -12.34 -15.10
N LYS A 474 31.14 -13.03 -15.00
CA LYS A 474 30.87 -14.27 -15.74
C LYS A 474 29.39 -14.42 -16.08
N GLU A 475 29.08 -15.21 -17.09
CA GLU A 475 27.70 -15.61 -17.34
C GLU A 475 27.25 -16.68 -16.33
N THR A 476 26.01 -16.57 -15.84
CA THR A 476 25.46 -17.57 -14.93
C THR A 476 24.91 -18.78 -15.69
N ASN A 477 25.19 -19.95 -15.13
CA ASN A 477 24.62 -21.24 -15.55
C ASN A 477 23.40 -21.63 -14.70
N GLU A 478 23.01 -20.78 -13.75
CA GLU A 478 21.84 -21.01 -12.90
C GLU A 478 20.54 -20.88 -13.71
N ASP A 479 19.51 -21.59 -13.26
CA ASP A 479 18.17 -21.58 -13.86
C ASP A 479 17.38 -20.36 -13.37
N ILE A 480 17.76 -19.19 -13.90
CA ILE A 480 17.11 -17.91 -13.66
C ILE A 480 16.32 -17.46 -14.89
N ASP A 481 15.36 -16.56 -14.71
CA ASP A 481 14.74 -15.85 -15.84
C ASP A 481 15.80 -14.98 -16.54
N LYS A 482 16.27 -15.44 -17.70
CA LYS A 482 17.29 -14.74 -18.50
C LYS A 482 16.71 -13.58 -19.31
N SER A 483 15.41 -13.30 -19.20
CA SER A 483 14.82 -12.09 -19.76
C SER A 483 15.53 -10.87 -19.18
N HIS A 484 16.13 -10.06 -20.06
CA HIS A 484 16.87 -8.84 -19.67
C HIS A 484 18.08 -9.06 -18.77
N TYR A 485 18.57 -10.29 -18.63
CA TYR A 485 19.82 -10.59 -17.95
C TYR A 485 21.00 -9.98 -18.71
N LEU A 486 21.89 -9.29 -17.99
CA LEU A 486 23.09 -8.67 -18.55
C LEU A 486 24.33 -9.50 -18.30
N THR A 487 24.62 -9.80 -17.03
CA THR A 487 25.82 -10.53 -16.60
C THR A 487 25.70 -10.90 -15.12
N SER A 488 26.64 -11.71 -14.63
CA SER A 488 26.80 -11.94 -13.20
C SER A 488 28.18 -11.51 -12.77
N ILE A 489 28.28 -11.05 -11.53
CA ILE A 489 29.59 -10.82 -10.90
C ILE A 489 29.66 -11.69 -9.67
N VAL A 490 30.77 -12.42 -9.57
CA VAL A 490 31.04 -13.34 -8.48
C VAL A 490 32.24 -12.85 -7.71
N THR A 491 32.10 -12.79 -6.39
CA THR A 491 33.18 -12.50 -5.46
C THR A 491 33.47 -13.75 -4.65
N ASP A 492 34.67 -14.30 -4.84
CA ASP A 492 35.19 -15.41 -4.07
C ASP A 492 36.31 -14.91 -3.15
N ALA A 493 36.21 -15.22 -1.86
CA ALA A 493 37.22 -14.89 -0.88
C ALA A 493 37.65 -16.16 -0.11
N ASN A 494 38.93 -16.28 0.17
CA ASN A 494 39.48 -17.33 1.03
C ASN A 494 40.18 -16.70 2.25
N VAL A 495 39.82 -17.17 3.44
CA VAL A 495 40.47 -16.78 4.70
C VAL A 495 40.71 -18.06 5.49
N ASN A 496 41.98 -18.39 5.75
CA ASN A 496 42.35 -19.58 6.55
C ASN A 496 41.72 -20.90 6.08
N GLY A 497 41.51 -21.08 4.76
CA GLY A 497 40.85 -22.25 4.20
C GLY A 497 39.31 -22.18 4.16
N ASP A 498 38.68 -21.22 4.86
CA ASP A 498 37.25 -20.92 4.72
C ASP A 498 37.02 -20.18 3.40
N ASN A 499 36.03 -20.65 2.62
CA ASN A 499 35.65 -20.02 1.36
C ASN A 499 34.33 -19.27 1.52
N PHE A 500 34.30 -18.01 1.08
CA PHE A 500 33.11 -17.19 1.02
C PHE A 500 32.85 -16.79 -0.42
N SER A 501 31.66 -17.07 -0.92
CA SER A 501 31.26 -16.72 -2.28
C SER A 501 29.98 -15.90 -2.25
N SER A 502 29.90 -14.89 -3.10
CA SER A 502 28.67 -14.13 -3.36
C SER A 502 28.54 -13.88 -4.85
N THR A 503 27.32 -13.95 -5.34
CA THR A 503 26.98 -13.69 -6.74
C THR A 503 25.90 -12.62 -6.79
N ILE A 504 26.07 -11.66 -7.69
CA ILE A 504 25.01 -10.73 -8.10
C ILE A 504 24.66 -11.00 -9.55
N HIS A 505 23.37 -11.06 -9.86
CA HIS A 505 22.84 -11.08 -11.22
C HIS A 505 22.38 -9.67 -11.59
N LEU A 506 22.92 -9.16 -12.69
CA LEU A 506 22.63 -7.82 -13.20
C LEU A 506 21.58 -7.92 -14.32
N PHE A 507 20.56 -7.07 -14.25
CA PHE A 507 19.49 -7.00 -15.24
C PHE A 507 19.34 -5.60 -15.85
N ASP A 508 18.76 -5.53 -17.04
CA ASP A 508 18.51 -4.29 -17.79
C ASP A 508 17.30 -3.52 -17.24
N ASN A 509 16.25 -4.24 -16.81
CA ASN A 509 14.90 -3.72 -16.58
C ASN A 509 14.32 -4.04 -15.19
N LYS A 510 15.12 -4.63 -14.30
CA LYS A 510 14.76 -4.92 -12.90
C LYS A 510 15.98 -4.74 -12.00
N ASP A 511 15.72 -4.70 -10.69
CA ASP A 511 16.78 -4.60 -9.69
C ASP A 511 17.73 -5.82 -9.73
N PRO A 512 19.00 -5.64 -9.36
CA PRO A 512 19.94 -6.75 -9.25
C PRO A 512 19.49 -7.80 -8.21
N GLU A 513 19.72 -9.07 -8.51
CA GLU A 513 19.40 -10.17 -7.60
C GLU A 513 20.69 -10.68 -6.93
N PHE A 514 20.66 -10.84 -5.60
CA PHE A 514 21.82 -11.23 -4.79
C PHE A 514 21.69 -12.66 -4.30
N TYR A 515 22.76 -13.43 -4.45
CA TYR A 515 22.86 -14.83 -4.04
C TYR A 515 24.12 -15.00 -3.20
N TYR A 516 23.93 -15.28 -1.91
CA TYR A 516 25.02 -15.57 -0.99
C TYR A 516 24.47 -16.39 0.18
N GLU A 517 25.28 -17.28 0.73
CA GLU A 517 24.93 -17.96 1.99
C GLU A 517 25.22 -17.06 3.20
N LYS A 518 26.35 -16.33 3.15
CA LYS A 518 26.79 -15.42 4.20
C LYS A 518 27.69 -14.32 3.64
N SER A 519 27.43 -13.07 3.99
CA SER A 519 28.34 -11.94 3.75
C SER A 519 29.31 -11.79 4.93
N GLN A 520 30.59 -11.62 4.66
CA GLN A 520 31.66 -11.56 5.66
C GLN A 520 32.57 -10.36 5.45
N PHE A 521 33.04 -9.76 6.53
CA PHE A 521 34.11 -8.78 6.53
C PHE A 521 35.34 -9.36 7.24
N LEU A 522 36.53 -9.03 6.77
CA LEU A 522 37.78 -9.46 7.40
C LEU A 522 37.97 -8.79 8.77
N CYS A 523 37.80 -7.47 8.79
CA CYS A 523 37.91 -6.60 9.96
C CYS A 523 37.02 -5.36 9.76
N GLN A 524 36.93 -4.51 10.78
CA GLN A 524 36.23 -3.24 10.65
C GLN A 524 37.01 -2.29 9.74
N ALA A 525 36.37 -1.70 8.74
CA ALA A 525 37.03 -0.81 7.79
C ALA A 525 36.20 0.40 7.38
N THR A 526 36.88 1.50 7.04
CA THR A 526 36.28 2.74 6.51
C THR A 526 37.12 3.33 5.37
N PHE A 527 36.47 4.11 4.52
CA PHE A 527 37.11 4.83 3.42
C PHE A 527 36.65 6.28 3.44
N SER A 528 37.58 7.22 3.49
CA SER A 528 37.31 8.66 3.50
C SER A 528 37.97 9.33 2.31
N SER A 529 37.25 10.18 1.58
CA SER A 529 37.77 10.95 0.43
C SER A 529 37.02 12.27 0.35
N PRO A 530 37.67 13.39 -0.04
CA PRO A 530 36.98 14.68 -0.18
C PRO A 530 35.84 14.63 -1.22
N TYR A 531 35.85 13.65 -2.12
CA TYR A 531 34.82 13.45 -3.13
C TYR A 531 33.75 12.42 -2.71
N ARG A 532 33.82 11.87 -1.50
CA ARG A 532 32.94 10.81 -1.00
C ARG A 532 32.40 11.17 0.39
N TYR A 533 31.21 11.76 0.44
CA TYR A 533 30.52 12.00 1.70
C TYR A 533 29.50 10.89 1.98
N ASP A 534 29.77 10.06 2.99
CA ASP A 534 28.83 9.09 3.53
C ASP A 534 28.29 9.57 4.90
N GLY A 535 27.21 10.35 4.84
CA GLY A 535 26.58 10.89 6.04
C GLY A 535 26.01 9.81 6.98
N GLN A 536 25.64 8.63 6.47
CA GLN A 536 25.10 7.56 7.32
C GLN A 536 26.21 6.83 8.07
N LEU A 537 27.35 6.57 7.41
CA LEU A 537 28.54 6.06 8.09
C LEU A 537 29.02 7.04 9.17
N LEU A 538 29.05 8.33 8.88
CA LEU A 538 29.47 9.34 9.84
C LEU A 538 28.55 9.39 11.07
N LYS A 539 27.23 9.26 10.88
CA LYS A 539 26.26 9.17 11.99
C LYS A 539 26.50 7.94 12.86
N ARG A 540 26.74 6.78 12.24
CA ARG A 540 27.09 5.53 12.97
C ARG A 540 28.41 5.65 13.72
N ALA A 541 29.41 6.27 13.11
CA ALA A 541 30.71 6.54 13.72
C ALA A 541 30.58 7.42 14.96
N HIS A 542 29.81 8.52 14.87
CA HIS A 542 29.49 9.37 16.02
C HIS A 542 28.76 8.61 17.14
N ALA A 543 27.71 7.84 16.80
CA ALA A 543 26.99 7.06 17.80
C ALA A 543 27.92 6.09 18.56
N LYS A 544 28.81 5.41 17.85
CA LYS A 544 29.83 4.53 18.45
C LYS A 544 30.82 5.32 19.32
N ALA A 545 31.24 6.51 18.88
CA ALA A 545 32.15 7.37 19.63
C ALA A 545 31.59 7.84 20.97
N VAL A 546 30.32 8.20 20.98
CA VAL A 546 29.59 8.57 22.21
C VAL A 546 29.41 7.34 23.11
N GLN A 547 28.98 6.21 22.55
CA GLN A 547 28.75 4.97 23.30
C GLN A 547 30.03 4.44 23.96
N GLU A 548 31.15 4.48 23.26
CA GLU A 548 32.46 4.01 23.74
C GLU A 548 33.28 5.11 24.45
N LYS A 549 32.70 6.30 24.66
CA LYS A 549 33.27 7.41 25.44
C LYS A 549 34.64 7.91 24.95
N TYR A 550 34.87 7.92 23.65
CA TYR A 550 36.08 8.51 23.06
C TYR A 550 35.81 9.80 22.26
N PHE A 551 34.53 10.21 22.14
CA PHE A 551 34.16 11.43 21.43
C PHE A 551 34.78 12.70 22.03
N ASP A 552 34.84 12.79 23.36
CA ASP A 552 35.41 13.94 24.06
C ASP A 552 36.89 14.16 23.71
N GLU A 553 37.65 13.10 23.44
CA GLU A 553 39.06 13.21 23.03
C GLU A 553 39.23 13.77 21.63
N ILE A 554 38.32 13.40 20.72
CA ILE A 554 38.25 13.98 19.37
C ILE A 554 37.94 15.49 19.48
N MET A 555 37.02 15.84 20.37
CA MET A 555 36.66 17.24 20.62
C MET A 555 37.81 18.03 21.25
N LEU A 556 38.54 17.45 22.20
CA LEU A 556 39.74 18.06 22.79
C LEU A 556 40.79 18.36 21.71
N PHE A 557 41.03 17.43 20.79
CA PHE A 557 41.96 17.66 19.69
C PHE A 557 41.51 18.83 18.79
N ILE A 558 40.24 18.85 18.39
CA ILE A 558 39.67 19.92 17.56
C ILE A 558 39.80 21.27 18.28
N ASN A 559 39.49 21.33 19.57
CA ASN A 559 39.63 22.55 20.35
C ASN A 559 41.10 23.02 20.47
N GLU A 560 42.03 22.12 20.81
CA GLU A 560 43.42 22.50 21.08
C GLU A 560 44.23 22.85 19.82
N ASN A 561 43.88 22.22 18.68
CA ASN A 561 44.73 22.23 17.49
C ASN A 561 44.10 22.91 16.28
N LEU A 562 42.77 22.93 16.17
CA LEU A 562 42.05 23.52 15.05
C LEU A 562 41.53 24.92 15.40
N ASP A 563 40.64 25.00 16.38
CA ASP A 563 40.05 26.28 16.81
C ASP A 563 39.62 26.19 18.28
N LYS A 564 40.31 26.96 19.13
CA LYS A 564 40.04 27.05 20.58
C LYS A 564 38.67 27.62 20.91
N ASN A 565 38.03 28.28 19.96
CA ASN A 565 36.70 28.83 20.12
C ASN A 565 35.62 27.76 19.94
N ILE A 566 35.92 26.57 19.42
CA ILE A 566 34.95 25.48 19.28
C ILE A 566 34.79 24.80 20.64
N GLU A 567 33.62 24.92 21.25
CA GLU A 567 33.32 24.35 22.56
C GLU A 567 32.81 22.92 22.44
N LYS A 568 31.91 22.67 21.48
CA LYS A 568 31.25 21.38 21.31
C LYS A 568 30.76 21.18 19.88
N ILE A 569 30.75 19.93 19.42
CA ILE A 569 30.02 19.51 18.22
C ILE A 569 28.98 18.49 18.64
N GLU A 570 27.70 18.76 18.36
CA GLU A 570 26.57 17.89 18.74
C GLU A 570 25.74 17.52 17.53
N MET A 571 25.26 16.28 17.49
CA MET A 571 24.26 15.87 16.52
C MET A 571 22.86 16.20 17.05
N ILE A 572 22.09 16.97 16.29
CA ILE A 572 20.68 17.25 16.57
C ILE A 572 19.82 16.79 15.39
N SER A 573 18.52 16.60 15.64
CA SER A 573 17.53 16.30 14.60
C SER A 573 16.69 17.53 14.33
N ILE A 574 16.69 18.02 13.09
CA ILE A 574 15.85 19.13 12.61
C ILE A 574 14.99 18.58 11.47
N ASP A 575 13.66 18.63 11.56
CA ASP A 575 12.74 18.19 10.50
C ASP A 575 13.05 16.77 9.94
N ASN A 576 13.37 15.81 10.83
CA ASN A 576 13.83 14.45 10.52
C ASN A 576 15.20 14.33 9.84
N GLU A 577 15.96 15.41 9.75
CA GLU A 577 17.34 15.43 9.28
C GLU A 577 18.33 15.58 10.44
N SER A 578 19.21 14.60 10.62
CA SER A 578 20.27 14.68 11.63
C SER A 578 21.44 15.53 11.11
N ARG A 579 21.77 16.61 11.82
CA ARG A 579 22.83 17.57 11.50
C ARG A 579 23.81 17.71 12.66
N PHE A 580 25.08 17.91 12.33
CA PHE A 580 26.11 18.25 13.33
C PHE A 580 26.16 19.78 13.47
N MET A 581 25.97 20.26 14.69
CA MET A 581 25.99 21.67 15.05
C MET A 581 27.21 21.94 15.92
N VAL A 582 27.88 23.05 15.64
CA VAL A 582 29.08 23.50 16.33
C VAL A 582 28.71 24.67 17.24
N SER A 583 28.88 24.48 18.54
CA SER A 583 28.83 25.55 19.54
C SER A 583 30.20 26.18 19.64
N SER A 584 30.27 27.51 19.56
CA SER A 584 31.52 28.26 19.61
C SER A 584 31.37 29.55 20.40
N THR A 585 32.43 29.95 21.10
CA THR A 585 32.48 31.22 21.86
C THR A 585 32.24 32.47 21.01
N ASN A 586 32.43 32.37 19.69
CA ASN A 586 32.27 33.49 18.76
C ASN A 586 30.84 33.68 18.24
N ASN A 587 29.93 32.74 18.50
CA ASN A 587 28.57 32.76 17.96
C ASN A 587 27.54 32.58 19.07
N ASP A 588 26.50 33.41 19.09
CA ASP A 588 25.42 33.33 20.09
C ASP A 588 24.56 32.06 19.94
N VAL A 589 24.62 31.40 18.78
CA VAL A 589 23.83 30.20 18.45
C VAL A 589 24.74 29.16 17.80
N ALA A 590 24.48 27.88 18.07
CA ALA A 590 25.16 26.78 17.40
C ALA A 590 24.88 26.81 15.88
N ILE A 591 25.92 26.61 15.08
CA ILE A 591 25.84 26.70 13.62
C ILE A 591 26.15 25.33 13.03
N ASP A 592 25.45 24.96 11.96
CA ASP A 592 25.72 23.72 11.22
C ASP A 592 27.21 23.64 10.80
N ILE A 593 27.84 22.48 11.02
CA ILE A 593 29.27 22.23 10.70
C ILE A 593 29.60 22.52 9.24
N THR A 594 28.63 22.40 8.33
CA THR A 594 28.78 22.72 6.91
C THR A 594 29.04 24.21 6.65
N LYS A 595 28.77 25.09 7.63
CA LYS A 595 29.11 26.52 7.57
C LYS A 595 30.53 26.82 8.03
N TYR A 596 31.20 25.86 8.67
CA TYR A 596 32.62 25.95 8.97
C TYR A 596 33.45 25.47 7.77
N GLY A 597 34.72 25.87 7.73
CA GLY A 597 35.64 25.48 6.65
C GLY A 597 35.75 23.97 6.49
N GLU A 598 35.93 23.52 5.25
CA GLU A 598 36.00 22.09 4.88
C GLU A 598 37.08 21.32 5.66
N GLY A 599 38.18 21.99 6.05
CA GLY A 599 39.20 21.40 6.92
C GLY A 599 38.67 20.91 8.27
N LEU A 600 37.74 21.63 8.92
CA LEU A 600 37.13 21.17 10.18
C LEU A 600 36.28 19.91 9.93
N GLN A 601 35.48 19.93 8.87
CA GLN A 601 34.62 18.81 8.49
C GLN A 601 35.48 17.56 8.21
N ARG A 602 36.59 17.73 7.48
CA ARG A 602 37.53 16.66 7.13
C ARG A 602 38.21 16.05 8.35
N VAL A 603 38.72 16.87 9.26
CA VAL A 603 39.37 16.39 10.48
C VAL A 603 38.37 15.68 11.39
N PHE A 604 37.16 16.24 11.56
CA PHE A 604 36.09 15.63 12.35
C PHE A 604 35.66 14.28 11.78
N GLU A 605 35.47 14.20 10.46
CA GLU A 605 35.13 12.97 9.74
C GLU A 605 36.20 11.89 9.96
N ILE A 606 37.47 12.19 9.64
CA ILE A 606 38.56 11.22 9.76
C ILE A 606 38.71 10.73 11.20
N ALA A 607 38.64 11.64 12.19
CA ALA A 607 38.77 11.26 13.60
C ALA A 607 37.66 10.29 14.04
N LEU A 608 36.41 10.55 13.65
CA LEU A 608 35.28 9.65 13.93
C LEU A 608 35.44 8.31 13.22
N LEU A 609 35.86 8.31 11.95
CA LEU A 609 36.05 7.09 11.17
C LEU A 609 37.20 6.23 11.71
N MET A 610 38.28 6.83 12.22
CA MET A 610 39.37 6.10 12.88
C MET A 610 38.87 5.37 14.14
N GLY A 611 38.10 6.04 14.98
CA GLY A 611 37.47 5.41 16.15
C GLY A 611 36.47 4.32 15.75
N TYR A 612 35.71 4.53 14.67
CA TYR A 612 34.79 3.53 14.14
C TYR A 612 35.53 2.28 13.64
N SER A 613 36.70 2.46 13.01
CA SER A 613 37.60 1.44 12.47
C SER A 613 38.44 0.67 13.50
N ARG A 614 38.23 0.87 14.80
CA ARG A 614 38.97 0.20 15.89
C ARG A 614 39.22 -1.30 15.64
N ASN A 615 40.46 -1.74 15.86
CA ASN A 615 40.97 -3.09 15.53
C ASN A 615 40.78 -3.45 14.04
N GLY A 616 41.19 -2.55 13.16
CA GLY A 616 40.85 -2.63 11.75
C GLY A 616 41.59 -1.63 10.88
N VAL A 617 40.94 -1.16 9.82
CA VAL A 617 41.61 -0.40 8.75
C VAL A 617 40.89 0.90 8.42
N ILE A 618 41.64 1.94 8.07
CA ILE A 618 41.09 3.14 7.45
C ILE A 618 41.89 3.50 6.19
N CYS A 619 41.15 3.79 5.12
CA CYS A 619 41.70 4.31 3.88
C CYS A 619 41.35 5.80 3.77
N ILE A 620 42.34 6.67 3.64
CA ILE A 620 42.16 8.13 3.56
C ILE A 620 42.74 8.63 2.24
N ASP A 621 41.87 8.92 1.29
CA ASP A 621 42.28 9.51 0.02
C ASP A 621 42.44 11.03 0.16
N GLU A 622 43.50 11.57 -0.43
CA GLU A 622 43.85 13.00 -0.40
C GLU A 622 43.78 13.59 1.02
N LEU A 623 44.62 13.07 1.92
CA LEU A 623 44.63 13.48 3.33
C LEU A 623 44.80 15.01 3.49
N ASP A 624 45.60 15.62 2.62
CA ASP A 624 45.96 17.03 2.61
C ASP A 624 44.87 17.96 2.07
N SER A 625 43.83 17.42 1.44
CA SER A 625 42.78 18.23 0.82
C SER A 625 42.03 19.09 1.85
N ALA A 626 41.91 20.38 1.53
CA ALA A 626 41.27 21.41 2.38
C ALA A 626 41.89 21.62 3.78
N ILE A 627 43.08 21.07 4.06
CA ILE A 627 43.80 21.29 5.33
C ILE A 627 44.97 22.23 5.09
N HIS A 628 45.00 23.35 5.83
CA HIS A 628 46.08 24.31 5.73
C HIS A 628 47.39 23.73 6.28
N LYS A 629 48.53 24.00 5.61
CA LYS A 629 49.85 23.43 5.94
C LYS A 629 50.25 23.53 7.42
N ASN A 630 49.90 24.64 8.09
CA ASN A 630 50.25 24.86 9.51
C ASN A 630 49.55 23.85 10.45
N LEU A 631 48.42 23.30 10.02
CA LEU A 631 47.66 22.31 10.79
C LEU A 631 48.12 20.88 10.50
N LEU A 632 48.73 20.61 9.33
CA LEU A 632 49.13 19.27 8.91
C LEU A 632 50.00 18.58 9.95
N VAL A 633 51.02 19.25 10.50
CA VAL A 633 51.93 18.69 11.51
C VAL A 633 51.15 18.13 12.71
N LYS A 634 50.28 18.94 13.32
CA LYS A 634 49.44 18.55 14.46
C LYS A 634 48.44 17.45 14.08
N PHE A 635 47.89 17.51 12.87
CA PHE A 635 46.92 16.53 12.39
C PHE A 635 47.55 15.16 12.12
N THR A 636 48.75 15.12 11.52
CA THR A 636 49.49 13.88 11.30
C THR A 636 49.91 13.23 12.63
N GLU A 637 50.31 14.03 13.62
CA GLU A 637 50.61 13.54 14.98
C GLU A 637 49.37 12.88 15.60
N PHE A 638 48.21 13.52 15.43
CA PHE A 638 46.94 13.01 15.92
C PHE A 638 46.52 11.73 15.22
N ILE A 639 46.70 11.62 13.91
CA ILE A 639 46.46 10.37 13.17
C ILE A 639 47.33 9.25 13.73
N GLN A 640 48.63 9.47 13.94
CA GLN A 640 49.51 8.43 14.50
C GLN A 640 49.07 8.02 15.93
N LYS A 641 48.70 8.99 16.78
CA LYS A 641 48.14 8.72 18.11
C LYS A 641 46.85 7.91 18.06
N LEU A 642 45.90 8.28 17.19
CA LEU A 642 44.64 7.55 17.04
C LEU A 642 44.86 6.15 16.46
N ALA A 643 45.77 6.01 15.49
CA ALA A 643 46.12 4.73 14.90
C ALA A 643 46.66 3.75 15.97
N GLN A 644 47.53 4.22 16.86
CA GLN A 644 48.02 3.42 17.99
C GLN A 644 46.90 3.12 18.99
N LYS A 645 46.17 4.16 19.42
CA LYS A 645 45.13 4.05 20.46
C LYS A 645 43.99 3.10 20.07
N PHE A 646 43.51 3.20 18.83
CA PHE A 646 42.41 2.37 18.34
C PHE A 646 42.88 1.08 17.67
N ASN A 647 44.19 0.83 17.63
CA ASN A 647 44.78 -0.29 16.92
C ASN A 647 44.25 -0.36 15.47
N VAL A 648 44.48 0.71 14.71
CA VAL A 648 44.02 0.86 13.32
C VAL A 648 45.21 0.99 12.41
N GLN A 649 45.20 0.23 11.31
CA GLN A 649 46.13 0.43 10.21
C GLN A 649 45.61 1.48 9.24
N VAL A 650 46.42 2.50 8.99
CA VAL A 650 46.09 3.65 8.16
C VAL A 650 46.77 3.49 6.81
N PHE A 651 45.99 3.57 5.74
CA PHE A 651 46.46 3.71 4.37
C PHE A 651 46.00 5.05 3.86
N LEU A 652 46.93 5.91 3.45
CA LEU A 652 46.57 7.25 2.99
C LEU A 652 47.27 7.61 1.68
N SER A 653 46.62 8.44 0.88
CA SER A 653 47.21 9.04 -0.31
C SER A 653 47.41 10.54 -0.11
N THR A 654 48.44 11.09 -0.75
CA THR A 654 48.73 12.52 -0.73
C THR A 654 49.38 12.96 -2.04
N HIS A 655 49.11 14.20 -2.43
CA HIS A 655 49.81 14.92 -3.50
C HIS A 655 50.70 16.04 -2.95
N SER A 656 50.66 16.29 -1.64
CA SER A 656 51.40 17.34 -0.97
C SER A 656 52.70 16.81 -0.37
N LYS A 657 53.82 17.47 -0.73
CA LYS A 657 55.10 17.24 -0.06
C LYS A 657 55.03 17.70 1.39
N GLU A 658 54.37 18.82 1.63
CA GLU A 658 54.16 19.37 2.97
C GLU A 658 53.44 18.38 3.90
N CYS A 659 52.52 17.57 3.37
CA CYS A 659 51.85 16.50 4.11
C CYS A 659 52.80 15.35 4.44
N ILE A 660 53.70 14.97 3.51
CA ILE A 660 54.72 13.94 3.75
C ILE A 660 55.72 14.41 4.79
N ASP A 661 56.21 15.66 4.66
CA ASP A 661 57.12 16.29 5.61
C ASP A 661 56.48 16.37 7.00
N ALA A 662 55.20 16.75 7.08
CA ALA A 662 54.45 16.84 8.34
C ALA A 662 54.46 15.52 9.14
N PHE A 663 54.43 14.36 8.49
CA PHE A 663 54.48 13.06 9.19
C PHE A 663 55.80 12.78 9.90
N VAL A 664 56.92 13.35 9.43
CA VAL A 664 58.25 13.14 10.02
C VAL A 664 58.70 14.30 10.93
N GLU A 665 58.10 15.49 10.73
CA GLU A 665 58.37 16.71 11.49
C GLU A 665 57.51 16.86 12.76
N ASN A 666 56.45 16.07 12.91
CA ASN A 666 55.48 16.22 14.00
C ASN A 666 55.94 15.75 15.39
N GLY A 667 57.11 15.11 15.49
CA GLY A 667 57.70 14.67 16.75
C GLY A 667 57.16 13.34 17.30
N TYR A 668 56.26 12.66 16.58
CA TYR A 668 55.86 11.29 16.90
C TYR A 668 56.92 10.27 16.44
N PRO A 669 57.05 9.10 17.10
CA PRO A 669 57.96 8.06 16.63
C PRO A 669 57.68 7.58 15.20
N ASP A 670 58.73 7.57 14.37
CA ASP A 670 58.66 7.23 12.95
C ASP A 670 58.80 5.72 12.66
N ASN A 671 58.85 4.87 13.70
CA ASN A 671 59.09 3.43 13.59
C ASN A 671 57.89 2.64 13.04
N GLU A 672 56.68 3.20 13.14
CA GLU A 672 55.45 2.60 12.60
C GLU A 672 54.96 3.34 11.34
N LEU A 673 55.85 4.10 10.70
CA LEU A 673 55.57 4.86 9.49
C LEU A 673 56.28 4.22 8.28
N MET A 674 55.55 4.09 7.18
CA MET A 674 56.07 3.62 5.90
C MET A 674 55.57 4.53 4.79
N ALA A 675 56.46 4.97 3.90
CA ALA A 675 56.10 5.78 2.74
C ALA A 675 56.44 5.06 1.44
N TYR A 676 55.53 5.11 0.49
CA TYR A 676 55.61 4.45 -0.79
C TYR A 676 55.52 5.48 -1.92
N ALA A 677 56.51 5.48 -2.80
CA ALA A 677 56.49 6.20 -4.06
C ALA A 677 56.01 5.26 -5.17
N ILE A 678 54.87 5.60 -5.80
CA ILE A 678 54.34 4.84 -6.93
C ILE A 678 54.81 5.51 -8.22
N THR A 679 55.73 4.84 -8.92
CA THR A 679 56.35 5.32 -10.16
C THR A 679 56.09 4.35 -11.30
N GLU A 680 56.12 4.84 -12.53
CA GLU A 680 56.06 4.01 -13.74
C GLU A 680 57.48 3.77 -14.26
N GLU A 681 57.89 2.50 -14.33
CA GLU A 681 59.17 2.04 -14.86
C GLU A 681 58.91 1.05 -15.99
N ASP A 682 59.46 1.31 -17.19
CA ASP A 682 59.27 0.47 -18.39
C ASP A 682 57.79 0.14 -18.71
N GLY A 683 56.89 1.10 -18.48
CA GLY A 683 55.44 0.95 -18.70
C GLY A 683 54.74 0.09 -17.64
N LYS A 684 55.41 -0.23 -16.53
CA LYS A 684 54.84 -0.95 -15.39
C LYS A 684 54.91 -0.08 -14.14
N LEU A 685 53.84 -0.12 -13.35
CA LEU A 685 53.83 0.56 -12.06
C LEU A 685 54.63 -0.24 -11.03
N VAL A 686 55.50 0.45 -10.30
CA VAL A 686 56.34 -0.10 -9.23
C VAL A 686 56.15 0.74 -7.98
N ALA A 687 56.04 0.08 -6.82
CA ALA A 687 55.97 0.72 -5.52
C ALA A 687 57.33 0.63 -4.82
N LYS A 688 58.04 1.75 -4.71
CA LYS A 688 59.27 1.85 -3.90
C LYS A 688 58.91 2.32 -2.51
N PHE A 689 59.57 1.79 -1.48
CA PHE A 689 59.24 2.12 -0.09
C PHE A 689 60.42 2.73 0.67
N LEU A 690 60.10 3.51 1.69
CA LEU A 690 61.02 4.10 2.66
C LEU A 690 60.40 4.00 4.06
N GLU A 691 61.15 3.39 4.98
CA GLU A 691 60.82 3.39 6.41
C GLU A 691 60.84 4.82 6.96
N GLY A 692 59.98 5.14 7.93
CA GLY A 692 59.82 6.49 8.46
C GLY A 692 61.12 7.13 8.96
N ASN A 693 61.94 6.39 9.72
CA ASN A 693 63.25 6.89 10.18
C ASN A 693 64.18 7.29 9.01
N LYS A 694 64.15 6.51 7.91
CA LYS A 694 64.95 6.78 6.72
C LYS A 694 64.37 7.94 5.92
N LEU A 695 63.04 8.02 5.80
CA LEU A 695 62.34 9.13 5.18
C LEU A 695 62.70 10.44 5.89
N LYS A 696 62.59 10.49 7.22
CA LYS A 696 62.96 11.63 8.04
C LYS A 696 64.39 12.10 7.79
N HIS A 697 65.35 11.18 7.85
CA HIS A 697 66.74 11.51 7.55
C HIS A 697 66.91 12.10 6.14
N LEU A 698 66.23 11.57 5.13
CA LEU A 698 66.31 12.07 3.75
C LEU A 698 65.60 13.42 3.57
N VAL A 699 64.50 13.66 4.28
CA VAL A 699 63.82 14.96 4.31
C VAL A 699 64.72 16.02 4.96
N GLU A 700 65.30 15.73 6.12
CA GLU A 700 66.17 16.65 6.85
C GLU A 700 67.51 16.92 6.12
N SER A 701 68.09 15.91 5.47
CA SER A 701 69.41 16.03 4.85
C SER A 701 69.40 16.62 3.44
N ILE A 702 68.43 16.24 2.61
CA ILE A 702 68.41 16.59 1.17
C ILE A 702 67.04 17.07 0.69
N ASN A 703 66.07 17.25 1.58
CA ASN A 703 64.71 17.67 1.26
C ASN A 703 64.05 16.78 0.18
N ILE A 704 64.17 15.45 0.34
CA ILE A 704 63.68 14.48 -0.63
C ILE A 704 62.19 14.70 -0.95
N ASP A 705 61.82 14.53 -2.22
CA ASP A 705 60.44 14.51 -2.68
C ASP A 705 60.16 13.14 -3.30
N ILE A 706 59.18 12.43 -2.75
CA ILE A 706 58.82 11.05 -3.13
C ILE A 706 57.53 10.99 -3.96
N ARG A 707 57.02 12.14 -4.40
CA ARG A 707 55.83 12.27 -5.25
C ARG A 707 56.12 11.97 -6.72
#